data_AF-A0AAW3ZLK7-F1
#
_entry.id   AF-A0AAW3ZLK7-F1
#
_cell.length_a   1.000
_cell.length_b   1.000
_cell.length_c   1.000
_cell.angle_alpha   90.00
_cell.angle_beta   90.00
_cell.angle_gamma   90.00
#
_symmetry.space_group_name_H-M   'P 1'
#
loop_
_entity.id
_entity.type
_entity.pdbx_description
1 polymer ?
#
loop_
_entity_poly.entity_id
_entity_poly.type
_entity_poly.pdbx_seq_one_letter_code
_entity_poly.pdbx_strand_id
1 'polypeptide(L)'
;MRSVQLSLWALVLSCLCFAFEVSAAIDAQQLGGRYNADKSQITFKVYSQRATRIEVWLYKTPYGAQEVAKYVLTKNSSNVWSKTVSSSTLANSYRLTGTVYYGYRAWGPNWTYSSAWRKGSATGFVSDVDSQGNRFNPNKLLLDPYAREISHDPNNANNTDGTVFASGPLHRNKDSGAKAPKGIVLAADSQSTGSKPTRAFKDEVISEIHVRGLTRNDSSIPSAARGTYEGAGLKAAYLASLGITAVEFLPVQETDNDANDVNPTSTAGDNYWGYMTLNYFAPDRRYAKDKTPGGPTREFKKMVKAFHDVGIKVYIDVVYNHTGEGGAWNGSDSSTFNVFSWRGLDNPTYYSLTSDKQFNWDNTGVGGNFNTRNPIAQNLIIDSLDYWHRTLGVDGFRFDLASVLGNTCEHGCFNYSRDDPNTALNRITAELSARPASGGSGIDLIAEPWAIGGNTYQVGGFPVKWIEWNGQYRDVIRQSQNKLGVAPITPGQLASRFAGSSDLYGDDGRKPWHSVNFMTAHDGFTLKDLYSCNNKNNNQPWPWGPSDGGSDDNNSWDQGNIAADQRKAARNGMALQLLSAGVPMIVGGDEYLRSLQCNNNPYNLDASTNWLSYSGSGFNQDFWTYTQRLIAFRKAHPALRPLNFYSSVDNNGNVMEQHRWFKPDGYVPDASYFNNSNNRAIAFRIDGSEFGDPASAIYVAYNGWSGSVTFNLPWPGNGKRWYRVTDSCSWAEGPNQVRTPGSEDFIGGEWYPYSVCGRGVLVLVAK
;
A
#
# COMPACT_ATOMS: atom_id res chain seq x y z
N MET A 1 56.58 39.21 -38.72
CA MET A 1 56.96 37.79 -38.88
C MET A 1 56.41 37.05 -37.66
N ARG A 2 55.24 36.40 -37.80
CA ARG A 2 55.04 34.92 -37.70
C ARG A 2 55.74 34.32 -36.46
N SER A 3 55.12 33.58 -35.53
CA SER A 3 53.87 32.81 -35.52
C SER A 3 53.80 31.99 -34.20
N VAL A 4 52.60 31.49 -33.84
CA VAL A 4 52.31 30.35 -32.91
C VAL A 4 52.31 30.69 -31.40
N GLN A 5 51.37 30.35 -30.50
CA GLN A 5 49.96 29.87 -30.42
C GLN A 5 49.66 29.76 -28.89
N LEU A 6 48.54 30.31 -28.36
CA LEU A 6 47.45 29.62 -27.60
C LEU A 6 47.83 29.08 -26.18
N SER A 7 47.09 29.33 -25.09
CA SER A 7 45.64 29.12 -24.96
C SER A 7 45.04 29.77 -23.69
N LEU A 8 43.87 30.37 -23.89
CA LEU A 8 42.66 30.47 -23.05
C LEU A 8 42.76 30.52 -21.50
N TRP A 9 42.43 31.70 -20.95
CA TRP A 9 41.66 31.86 -19.72
C TRP A 9 40.50 32.82 -20.02
N ALA A 10 39.26 32.34 -19.95
CA ALA A 10 38.08 33.19 -19.99
C ALA A 10 37.08 32.70 -18.93
N LEU A 11 37.00 33.46 -17.83
CA LEU A 11 35.93 33.41 -16.84
C LEU A 11 34.59 33.68 -17.53
N VAL A 12 33.63 32.77 -17.34
CA VAL A 12 32.21 33.10 -17.47
C VAL A 12 31.57 32.91 -16.11
N LEU A 13 31.11 34.03 -15.55
CA LEU A 13 30.25 34.14 -14.38
C LEU A 13 28.96 33.34 -14.65
N SER A 14 28.80 32.19 -14.01
CA SER A 14 27.52 31.49 -13.96
C SER A 14 26.75 31.97 -12.72
N CYS A 15 25.79 32.86 -12.93
CA CYS A 15 24.76 33.16 -11.93
C CYS A 15 24.03 31.87 -11.56
N LEU A 16 24.17 31.45 -10.30
CA LEU A 16 23.31 30.46 -9.65
C LEU A 16 21.90 31.07 -9.50
N CYS A 17 21.09 30.96 -10.55
CA CYS A 17 19.65 31.04 -10.40
C CYS A 17 19.19 29.78 -9.66
N PHE A 18 19.09 29.86 -8.33
CA PHE A 18 18.23 28.95 -7.59
C PHE A 18 16.81 29.21 -8.06
N ALA A 19 16.31 28.39 -8.98
CA ALA A 19 14.89 28.30 -9.23
C ALA A 19 14.27 27.77 -7.94
N PHE A 20 13.69 28.66 -7.14
CA PHE A 20 12.73 28.25 -6.13
C PHE A 20 11.61 27.54 -6.88
N GLU A 21 11.52 26.22 -6.75
CA GLU A 21 10.31 25.49 -7.12
C GLU A 21 9.16 26.07 -6.30
N VAL A 22 8.34 26.90 -6.92
CA VAL A 22 7.13 27.43 -6.29
C VAL A 22 6.15 26.27 -6.21
N SER A 23 6.19 25.53 -5.10
CA SER A 23 5.16 24.53 -4.77
C SER A 23 3.79 25.21 -4.83
N ALA A 24 2.83 24.56 -5.50
CA ALA A 24 1.47 25.08 -5.51
C ALA A 24 0.91 24.92 -4.09
N ALA A 25 0.17 25.92 -3.61
CA ALA A 25 -0.47 25.81 -2.31
C ALA A 25 -1.44 24.61 -2.30
N ILE A 26 -1.12 23.57 -1.52
CA ILE A 26 -1.98 22.41 -1.28
C ILE A 26 -3.27 22.87 -0.61
N ASP A 27 -4.42 22.34 -1.05
CA ASP A 27 -5.76 22.71 -0.60
C ASP A 27 -6.09 24.22 -0.77
N ALA A 28 -5.49 24.88 -1.79
CA ALA A 28 -5.67 26.31 -2.04
C ALA A 28 -7.15 26.75 -2.19
N GLN A 29 -7.98 25.89 -2.76
CA GLN A 29 -9.40 26.19 -2.99
C GLN A 29 -10.26 25.94 -1.74
N GLN A 30 -9.73 25.24 -0.73
CA GLN A 30 -10.43 24.81 0.47
C GLN A 30 -11.76 24.10 0.14
N LEU A 31 -11.71 23.12 -0.75
CA LEU A 31 -12.88 22.37 -1.19
C LEU A 31 -13.48 21.56 -0.02
N GLY A 32 -14.76 21.18 -0.15
CA GLY A 32 -15.52 20.49 0.88
C GLY A 32 -16.56 21.36 1.59
N GLY A 33 -17.35 20.74 2.47
CA GLY A 33 -18.21 21.42 3.44
C GLY A 33 -17.44 21.70 4.74
N ARG A 34 -17.15 22.97 5.04
CA ARG A 34 -16.31 23.36 6.19
C ARG A 34 -16.97 24.43 7.05
N TYR A 35 -16.87 24.28 8.37
CA TYR A 35 -17.14 25.38 9.30
C TYR A 35 -16.07 26.46 9.19
N ASN A 36 -16.45 27.71 9.39
CA ASN A 36 -15.50 28.75 9.79
C ASN A 36 -15.03 28.53 11.25
N ALA A 37 -14.01 29.29 11.69
CA ALA A 37 -13.34 29.05 12.96
C ALA A 37 -14.27 29.08 14.19
N ASP A 38 -15.25 29.98 14.23
CA ASP A 38 -16.22 30.12 15.32
C ASP A 38 -17.49 29.26 15.13
N LYS A 39 -17.56 28.48 14.05
CA LYS A 39 -18.69 27.62 13.67
C LYS A 39 -20.01 28.38 13.42
N SER A 40 -19.96 29.69 13.23
CA SER A 40 -21.14 30.50 12.91
C SER A 40 -21.63 30.32 11.47
N GLN A 41 -20.77 29.82 10.58
CA GLN A 41 -21.08 29.61 9.17
C GLN A 41 -20.48 28.31 8.64
N ILE A 42 -21.16 27.73 7.64
CA ILE A 42 -20.65 26.61 6.86
C ILE A 42 -20.51 27.09 5.42
N THR A 43 -19.34 26.86 4.83
CA THR A 43 -19.11 27.08 3.40
C THR A 43 -18.97 25.74 2.71
N PHE A 44 -19.79 25.51 1.70
CA PHE A 44 -19.72 24.37 0.80
C PHE A 44 -19.03 24.81 -0.48
N LYS A 45 -17.95 24.12 -0.86
CA LYS A 45 -17.23 24.35 -2.12
C LYS A 45 -17.01 23.03 -2.85
N VAL A 46 -17.34 23.01 -4.14
CA VAL A 46 -17.15 21.83 -5.00
C VAL A 46 -16.74 22.24 -6.41
N TYR A 47 -15.83 21.49 -7.02
CA TYR A 47 -15.40 21.73 -8.40
C TYR A 47 -16.36 21.07 -9.39
N SER A 48 -16.72 21.81 -10.44
CA SER A 48 -17.23 21.22 -11.68
C SER A 48 -17.11 22.25 -12.82
N GLN A 49 -16.33 21.91 -13.83
CA GLN A 49 -16.19 22.69 -15.05
C GLN A 49 -17.45 22.61 -15.90
N ARG A 50 -18.09 21.43 -15.97
CA ARG A 50 -19.15 21.17 -16.95
C ARG A 50 -20.55 21.30 -16.39
N ALA A 51 -20.72 21.37 -15.08
CA ALA A 51 -22.03 21.63 -14.50
C ALA A 51 -22.60 22.98 -14.97
N THR A 52 -23.90 23.01 -15.21
CA THR A 52 -24.69 24.21 -15.51
C THR A 52 -25.43 24.72 -14.27
N ARG A 53 -25.64 23.85 -13.28
CA ARG A 53 -26.19 24.19 -11.96
C ARG A 53 -25.73 23.15 -10.94
N ILE A 54 -25.38 23.60 -9.74
CA ILE A 54 -25.19 22.74 -8.58
C ILE A 54 -26.04 23.25 -7.43
N GLU A 55 -26.72 22.33 -6.75
CA GLU A 55 -27.40 22.58 -5.48
C GLU A 55 -26.76 21.73 -4.38
N VAL A 56 -26.53 22.32 -3.21
CA VAL A 56 -26.25 21.56 -1.97
C VAL A 56 -27.56 21.26 -1.25
N TRP A 57 -27.72 20.01 -0.83
CA TRP A 57 -28.89 19.49 -0.15
C TRP A 57 -28.49 19.06 1.26
N LEU A 58 -29.20 19.56 2.26
CA LEU A 58 -28.87 19.38 3.67
C LEU A 58 -29.88 18.48 4.37
N TYR A 59 -29.39 17.58 5.20
CA TYR A 59 -30.15 16.55 5.87
C TYR A 59 -29.90 16.58 7.39
N LYS A 60 -30.92 16.19 8.16
CA LYS A 60 -30.80 16.02 9.62
C LYS A 60 -30.33 14.62 10.02
N THR A 61 -30.69 13.63 9.21
CA THR A 61 -30.34 12.23 9.44
C THR A 61 -29.41 11.76 8.31
N PRO A 62 -28.54 10.79 8.59
CA PRO A 62 -27.62 10.26 7.58
C PRO A 62 -28.35 9.49 6.47
N TYR A 63 -29.42 8.77 6.82
CA TYR A 63 -30.14 7.85 5.94
C TYR A 63 -31.66 7.96 6.11
N GLY A 64 -32.41 7.59 5.07
CA GLY A 64 -33.86 7.37 5.07
C GLY A 64 -34.73 8.63 4.96
N ALA A 65 -34.22 9.81 5.34
CA ALA A 65 -34.99 11.05 5.30
C ALA A 65 -34.76 11.87 4.02
N GLN A 66 -35.73 12.75 3.75
CA GLN A 66 -35.59 13.81 2.74
C GLN A 66 -34.74 14.97 3.29
N GLU A 67 -34.23 15.78 2.37
CA GLU A 67 -33.55 17.03 2.71
C GLU A 67 -34.48 17.97 3.48
N VAL A 68 -33.90 18.78 4.35
CA VAL A 68 -34.63 19.85 5.06
C VAL A 68 -34.35 21.22 4.46
N ALA A 69 -33.24 21.38 3.74
CA ALA A 69 -32.87 22.61 3.07
C ALA A 69 -32.10 22.31 1.78
N LYS A 70 -32.19 23.23 0.81
CA LYS A 70 -31.34 23.21 -0.38
C LYS A 70 -30.95 24.62 -0.79
N TYR A 71 -29.74 24.77 -1.32
CA TYR A 71 -29.22 26.04 -1.78
C TYR A 71 -28.53 25.89 -3.13
N VAL A 72 -28.78 26.83 -4.03
CA VAL A 72 -28.05 26.94 -5.30
C VAL A 72 -26.66 27.51 -5.02
N LEU A 73 -25.64 26.90 -5.60
CA LEU A 73 -24.26 27.38 -5.51
C LEU A 73 -23.97 28.37 -6.64
N THR A 74 -22.99 29.24 -6.40
CA THR A 74 -22.48 30.18 -7.42
C THR A 74 -21.11 29.72 -7.90
N LYS A 75 -20.95 29.60 -9.23
CA LYS A 75 -19.68 29.24 -9.87
C LYS A 75 -18.77 30.46 -9.99
N ASN A 76 -17.51 30.31 -9.62
CA ASN A 76 -16.47 31.33 -9.86
C ASN A 76 -15.71 31.05 -11.18
N SER A 77 -14.75 31.93 -11.50
CA SER A 77 -13.90 31.81 -12.70
C SER A 77 -13.00 30.58 -12.72
N SER A 78 -12.69 29.98 -11.56
CA SER A 78 -11.92 28.75 -11.41
C SER A 78 -12.78 27.49 -11.44
N ASN A 79 -14.05 27.59 -11.86
CA ASN A 79 -15.04 26.51 -11.89
C ASN A 79 -15.36 25.89 -10.52
N VAL A 80 -15.05 26.59 -9.43
CA VAL A 80 -15.48 26.21 -8.08
C VAL A 80 -16.85 26.81 -7.82
N TRP A 81 -17.79 25.94 -7.47
CA TRP A 81 -19.13 26.29 -7.04
C TRP A 81 -19.13 26.44 -5.53
N SER A 82 -19.72 27.52 -5.02
CA SER A 82 -19.74 27.76 -3.57
C SER A 82 -21.05 28.31 -3.04
N LYS A 83 -21.32 28.00 -1.77
CA LYS A 83 -22.40 28.60 -0.97
C LYS A 83 -21.98 28.66 0.50
N THR A 84 -22.11 29.83 1.11
CA THR A 84 -22.01 30.00 2.56
C THR A 84 -23.40 30.12 3.18
N VAL A 85 -23.62 29.40 4.28
CA VAL A 85 -24.88 29.38 5.03
C VAL A 85 -24.60 29.61 6.51
N SER A 86 -25.38 30.47 7.15
CA SER A 86 -25.27 30.70 8.59
C SER A 86 -25.82 29.51 9.38
N SER A 87 -25.08 29.08 10.41
CA SER A 87 -25.52 28.08 11.38
C SER A 87 -26.81 28.52 12.10
N SER A 88 -26.99 29.83 12.35
CA SER A 88 -28.23 30.35 12.95
C SER A 88 -29.43 30.22 12.02
N THR A 89 -29.25 30.40 10.71
CA THR A 89 -30.30 30.16 9.71
C THR A 89 -30.68 28.67 9.67
N LEU A 90 -29.68 27.77 9.72
CA LEU A 90 -29.91 26.33 9.77
C LEU A 90 -30.72 25.92 11.01
N ALA A 91 -30.35 26.46 12.18
CA ALA A 91 -31.04 26.21 13.44
C ALA A 91 -32.47 26.79 13.44
N ASN A 92 -32.63 28.06 13.04
CA ASN A 92 -33.89 28.78 13.20
C ASN A 92 -34.92 28.42 12.13
N SER A 93 -34.51 28.33 10.86
CA SER A 93 -35.42 28.11 9.74
C SER A 93 -35.66 26.63 9.45
N TYR A 94 -34.67 25.77 9.70
CA TYR A 94 -34.73 24.35 9.33
C TYR A 94 -34.67 23.40 10.53
N ARG A 95 -34.51 23.93 11.76
CA ARG A 95 -34.32 23.15 12.99
C ARG A 95 -33.18 22.14 12.87
N LEU A 96 -32.12 22.53 12.17
CA LEU A 96 -30.89 21.75 11.99
C LEU A 96 -29.86 22.30 13.00
N THR A 97 -29.92 21.80 14.24
CA THR A 97 -29.10 22.23 15.38
C THR A 97 -27.97 21.27 15.73
N GLY A 98 -27.98 20.06 15.14
CA GLY A 98 -26.96 19.03 15.33
C GLY A 98 -26.06 18.87 14.12
N THR A 99 -25.64 17.64 13.85
CA THR A 99 -24.81 17.29 12.69
C THR A 99 -25.46 17.72 11.37
N VAL A 100 -24.66 18.33 10.50
CA VAL A 100 -25.06 18.70 9.14
C VAL A 100 -24.58 17.61 8.19
N TYR A 101 -25.51 16.81 7.71
CA TYR A 101 -25.28 15.87 6.62
C TYR A 101 -25.59 16.56 5.30
N TYR A 102 -24.77 16.34 4.27
CA TYR A 102 -24.97 17.02 2.99
C TYR A 102 -24.59 16.15 1.79
N GLY A 103 -25.09 16.56 0.64
CA GLY A 103 -24.69 16.06 -0.68
C GLY A 103 -25.08 17.07 -1.75
N TYR A 104 -24.68 16.81 -2.99
CA TYR A 104 -24.95 17.70 -4.13
C TYR A 104 -25.92 17.06 -5.13
N ARG A 105 -26.63 17.92 -5.87
CA ARG A 105 -27.24 17.54 -7.15
C ARG A 105 -26.70 18.47 -8.22
N ALA A 106 -26.29 17.90 -9.34
CA ALA A 106 -25.70 18.63 -10.45
C ALA A 106 -26.48 18.39 -11.73
N TRP A 107 -26.62 19.46 -12.52
CA TRP A 107 -27.13 19.45 -13.88
C TRP A 107 -26.02 19.84 -14.83
N GLY A 108 -26.12 19.41 -16.08
CA GLY A 108 -25.13 19.72 -17.12
C GLY A 108 -25.68 19.50 -18.53
N PRO A 109 -24.82 19.44 -19.54
CA PRO A 109 -25.27 19.43 -20.94
C PRO A 109 -26.13 18.23 -21.32
N ASN A 110 -25.85 17.04 -20.78
CA ASN A 110 -26.63 15.82 -21.04
C ASN A 110 -27.96 15.76 -20.24
N TRP A 111 -28.10 16.61 -19.21
CA TRP A 111 -29.32 16.75 -18.42
C TRP A 111 -29.49 18.18 -17.92
N THR A 112 -30.22 18.98 -18.69
CA THR A 112 -30.36 20.42 -18.47
C THR A 112 -31.28 20.74 -17.30
N TYR A 113 -31.01 21.86 -16.62
CA TYR A 113 -31.87 22.32 -15.53
C TYR A 113 -33.21 22.83 -16.07
N SER A 114 -34.29 22.41 -15.45
CA SER A 114 -35.64 22.94 -15.65
C SER A 114 -36.29 23.21 -14.30
N SER A 115 -36.96 24.35 -14.15
CA SER A 115 -37.74 24.68 -12.96
C SER A 115 -38.92 23.70 -12.73
N ALA A 116 -39.34 22.97 -13.77
CA ALA A 116 -40.35 21.93 -13.68
C ALA A 116 -39.81 20.58 -13.17
N TRP A 117 -38.48 20.39 -13.09
CA TRP A 117 -37.90 19.15 -12.59
C TRP A 117 -38.31 18.88 -11.14
N ARG A 118 -38.60 17.61 -10.85
CA ARG A 118 -38.84 17.08 -9.50
C ARG A 118 -37.93 15.87 -9.27
N LYS A 119 -37.62 15.56 -8.01
CA LYS A 119 -36.87 14.36 -7.65
C LYS A 119 -37.52 13.13 -8.28
N GLY A 120 -36.72 12.36 -9.00
CA GLY A 120 -37.13 11.16 -9.71
C GLY A 120 -37.84 11.38 -11.06
N SER A 121 -37.86 12.61 -11.56
CA SER A 121 -38.41 12.91 -12.89
C SER A 121 -37.34 12.87 -13.99
N ALA A 122 -37.76 12.67 -15.24
CA ALA A 122 -36.92 12.75 -16.44
C ALA A 122 -36.81 14.17 -17.02
N THR A 123 -37.40 15.18 -16.37
CA THR A 123 -37.49 16.53 -16.95
C THR A 123 -36.11 17.12 -17.19
N GLY A 124 -35.85 17.58 -18.42
CA GLY A 124 -34.56 18.14 -18.83
C GLY A 124 -33.53 17.12 -19.31
N PHE A 125 -33.84 15.81 -19.25
CA PHE A 125 -32.98 14.75 -19.77
C PHE A 125 -32.78 14.88 -21.28
N VAL A 126 -31.52 14.72 -21.71
CA VAL A 126 -31.14 14.66 -23.13
C VAL A 126 -30.55 13.28 -23.44
N SER A 127 -29.53 12.87 -22.68
CA SER A 127 -28.88 11.56 -22.78
C SER A 127 -28.21 11.16 -21.46
N ASP A 128 -27.95 9.87 -21.23
CA ASP A 128 -27.19 9.43 -20.04
C ASP A 128 -25.70 9.79 -20.15
N VAL A 129 -25.19 9.88 -21.37
CA VAL A 129 -23.86 10.40 -21.71
C VAL A 129 -23.94 11.23 -22.99
N ASP A 130 -23.22 12.35 -23.06
CA ASP A 130 -23.10 13.14 -24.29
C ASP A 130 -21.77 12.90 -25.03
N SER A 131 -21.58 13.59 -26.17
CA SER A 131 -20.35 13.45 -26.97
C SER A 131 -19.09 14.00 -26.29
N GLN A 132 -19.22 14.69 -25.16
CA GLN A 132 -18.11 15.16 -24.34
C GLN A 132 -17.88 14.30 -23.10
N GLY A 133 -18.61 13.19 -22.95
CA GLY A 133 -18.52 12.26 -21.83
C GLY A 133 -19.20 12.77 -20.57
N ASN A 134 -20.07 13.79 -20.63
CA ASN A 134 -20.80 14.26 -19.46
C ASN A 134 -21.86 13.24 -19.04
N ARG A 135 -21.95 12.95 -17.74
CA ARG A 135 -22.87 11.95 -17.15
C ARG A 135 -23.68 12.51 -15.99
N PHE A 136 -24.12 13.77 -16.11
CA PHE A 136 -24.92 14.41 -15.07
C PHE A 136 -26.27 13.71 -14.93
N ASN A 137 -26.66 13.44 -13.69
CA ASN A 137 -28.01 12.97 -13.37
C ASN A 137 -28.47 13.61 -12.05
N PRO A 138 -29.38 14.60 -12.11
CA PRO A 138 -29.84 15.31 -10.92
C PRO A 138 -30.72 14.44 -10.01
N ASN A 139 -31.19 13.27 -10.45
CA ASN A 139 -31.89 12.33 -9.56
C ASN A 139 -30.92 11.61 -8.62
N LYS A 140 -29.62 11.65 -8.89
CA LYS A 140 -28.61 11.06 -8.02
C LYS A 140 -28.07 12.14 -7.08
N LEU A 141 -28.17 11.88 -5.78
CA LEU A 141 -27.46 12.66 -4.77
C LEU A 141 -25.99 12.25 -4.79
N LEU A 142 -25.11 13.24 -4.82
CA LEU A 142 -23.68 13.09 -4.99
C LEU A 142 -22.95 13.38 -3.68
N LEU A 143 -22.12 12.45 -3.24
CA LEU A 143 -21.14 12.64 -2.19
C LEU A 143 -20.11 13.68 -2.64
N ASP A 144 -19.65 14.48 -1.68
CA ASP A 144 -18.56 15.43 -1.90
C ASP A 144 -17.21 14.71 -1.93
N PRO A 145 -16.41 14.82 -3.02
CA PRO A 145 -15.07 14.24 -3.07
C PRO A 145 -14.13 14.70 -1.94
N TYR A 146 -14.41 15.85 -1.31
CA TYR A 146 -13.63 16.42 -0.19
C TYR A 146 -14.32 16.25 1.18
N ALA A 147 -15.38 15.44 1.29
CA ALA A 147 -15.96 15.11 2.58
C ALA A 147 -14.93 14.37 3.46
N ARG A 148 -14.68 14.87 4.68
CA ARG A 148 -13.71 14.27 5.60
C ARG A 148 -14.26 13.09 6.40
N GLU A 149 -15.57 12.85 6.33
CA GLU A 149 -16.25 11.64 6.77
C GLU A 149 -17.50 11.42 5.91
N ILE A 150 -17.83 10.15 5.67
CA ILE A 150 -19.11 9.74 5.09
C ILE A 150 -20.00 9.14 6.17
N SER A 151 -21.32 9.15 5.94
CA SER A 151 -22.28 8.65 6.91
C SER A 151 -22.45 7.13 6.93
N HIS A 152 -22.40 6.49 5.76
CA HIS A 152 -22.66 5.07 5.49
C HIS A 152 -22.34 4.78 4.02
N ASP A 153 -22.23 3.51 3.66
CA ASP A 153 -21.89 3.09 2.29
C ASP A 153 -23.12 2.96 1.37
N PRO A 154 -22.95 3.02 0.03
CA PRO A 154 -24.04 2.80 -0.92
C PRO A 154 -24.79 1.48 -0.65
N ASN A 155 -24.06 0.39 -0.42
CA ASN A 155 -24.60 -0.88 -0.01
C ASN A 155 -24.47 -1.04 1.50
N ASN A 156 -25.59 -1.25 2.19
CA ASN A 156 -25.61 -1.43 3.63
C ASN A 156 -26.81 -2.30 4.04
N ALA A 157 -26.90 -2.63 5.33
CA ALA A 157 -27.98 -3.47 5.87
C ALA A 157 -29.41 -2.97 5.56
N ASN A 158 -29.60 -1.68 5.28
CA ASN A 158 -30.91 -1.10 4.94
C ASN A 158 -31.09 -0.83 3.43
N ASN A 159 -30.04 -1.05 2.61
CA ASN A 159 -30.07 -0.91 1.16
C ASN A 159 -29.05 -1.83 0.50
N THR A 160 -29.51 -2.96 -0.02
CA THR A 160 -28.70 -3.86 -0.85
C THR A 160 -29.03 -3.74 -2.35
N ASP A 161 -29.96 -2.86 -2.72
CA ASP A 161 -30.28 -2.54 -4.12
C ASP A 161 -29.39 -1.40 -4.63
N GLY A 162 -28.24 -1.76 -5.20
CA GLY A 162 -27.30 -0.83 -5.84
C GLY A 162 -27.88 -0.11 -7.07
N THR A 163 -28.97 -0.59 -7.68
CA THR A 163 -29.54 0.01 -8.90
C THR A 163 -30.13 1.40 -8.66
N VAL A 164 -30.34 1.83 -7.41
CA VAL A 164 -30.74 3.22 -7.12
C VAL A 164 -29.67 4.23 -7.54
N PHE A 165 -28.40 3.83 -7.56
CA PHE A 165 -27.27 4.68 -7.97
C PHE A 165 -26.98 4.61 -9.47
N ALA A 166 -27.62 3.68 -10.19
CA ALA A 166 -27.38 3.49 -11.61
C ALA A 166 -28.05 4.57 -12.49
N SER A 167 -27.36 4.97 -13.55
CA SER A 167 -27.93 5.66 -14.71
C SER A 167 -28.63 4.68 -15.67
N GLY A 168 -28.96 5.13 -16.88
CA GLY A 168 -29.54 4.26 -17.92
C GLY A 168 -31.07 4.20 -17.89
N PRO A 169 -31.70 3.65 -18.95
CA PRO A 169 -33.16 3.68 -19.16
C PRO A 169 -34.00 3.22 -17.98
N LEU A 170 -33.55 2.18 -17.28
CA LEU A 170 -34.31 1.55 -16.19
C LEU A 170 -34.12 2.25 -14.84
N HIS A 171 -33.07 3.05 -14.66
CA HIS A 171 -32.63 3.49 -13.35
C HIS A 171 -32.39 5.00 -13.23
N ARG A 172 -32.24 5.73 -14.34
CA ARG A 172 -31.90 7.16 -14.33
C ARG A 172 -32.88 8.05 -13.56
N ASN A 173 -34.14 7.63 -13.47
CA ASN A 173 -35.21 8.34 -12.78
C ASN A 173 -35.39 7.89 -11.31
N LYS A 174 -34.62 6.91 -10.82
CA LYS A 174 -34.63 6.58 -9.39
C LYS A 174 -33.94 7.69 -8.61
N ASP A 175 -34.63 8.29 -7.65
CA ASP A 175 -34.03 9.25 -6.73
C ASP A 175 -33.22 8.54 -5.65
N SER A 176 -31.91 8.83 -5.58
CA SER A 176 -31.04 8.24 -4.56
C SER A 176 -30.97 9.05 -3.26
N GLY A 177 -31.61 10.22 -3.16
CA GLY A 177 -31.42 11.16 -2.04
C GLY A 177 -31.56 10.57 -0.63
N ALA A 178 -32.60 9.78 -0.40
CA ALA A 178 -32.84 9.14 0.90
C ALA A 178 -31.85 8.00 1.21
N LYS A 179 -31.19 7.43 0.19
CA LYS A 179 -30.34 6.24 0.30
C LYS A 179 -28.84 6.51 0.16
N ALA A 180 -28.45 7.51 -0.63
CA ALA A 180 -27.06 7.82 -0.93
C ALA A 180 -26.25 8.19 0.32
N PRO A 181 -24.95 7.85 0.36
CA PRO A 181 -24.01 8.36 1.36
C PRO A 181 -24.10 9.88 1.47
N LYS A 182 -23.94 10.40 2.69
CA LYS A 182 -23.87 11.85 2.95
C LYS A 182 -22.47 12.21 3.43
N GLY A 183 -21.95 13.33 2.93
CA GLY A 183 -20.80 13.97 3.56
C GLY A 183 -21.22 14.54 4.91
N ILE A 184 -20.28 14.57 5.85
CA ILE A 184 -20.49 15.14 7.18
C ILE A 184 -19.67 16.43 7.32
N VAL A 185 -20.31 17.54 7.67
CA VAL A 185 -19.58 18.77 8.02
C VAL A 185 -18.98 18.59 9.40
N LEU A 186 -17.66 18.42 9.46
CA LEU A 186 -16.92 18.22 10.70
C LEU A 186 -16.43 19.56 11.27
N ALA A 187 -16.61 19.72 12.58
CA ALA A 187 -15.83 20.70 13.33
C ALA A 187 -14.38 20.19 13.48
N ALA A 188 -13.43 21.11 13.59
CA ALA A 188 -12.07 20.75 13.99
C ALA A 188 -12.09 20.03 15.34
N ASP A 189 -11.36 18.92 15.43
CA ASP A 189 -11.07 18.20 16.66
C ASP A 189 -9.63 18.49 17.12
N SER A 190 -9.36 18.26 18.40
CA SER A 190 -8.05 18.46 19.02
C SER A 190 -7.31 17.14 19.30
N GLN A 191 -7.74 16.03 18.70
CA GLN A 191 -7.11 14.74 18.95
C GLN A 191 -5.68 14.74 18.38
N SER A 192 -4.71 14.52 19.25
CA SER A 192 -3.31 14.38 18.85
C SER A 192 -3.05 13.02 18.18
N THR A 193 -2.14 13.02 17.23
CA THR A 193 -1.57 11.85 16.56
C THR A 193 -0.21 11.45 17.14
N GLY A 194 0.25 12.05 18.24
CA GLY A 194 1.58 11.79 18.81
C GLY A 194 2.72 12.45 18.01
N SER A 195 3.95 11.99 18.21
CA SER A 195 5.14 12.48 17.50
C SER A 195 5.60 11.46 16.46
N LYS A 196 5.68 11.86 15.19
CA LYS A 196 6.09 10.98 14.10
C LYS A 196 7.50 10.42 14.31
N PRO A 197 7.73 9.11 14.15
CA PRO A 197 9.07 8.56 14.13
C PRO A 197 9.93 9.16 13.00
N THR A 198 11.19 9.47 13.31
CA THR A 198 12.15 10.06 12.36
C THR A 198 13.14 9.04 11.79
N ARG A 199 12.93 7.74 12.04
CA ARG A 199 13.81 6.67 11.59
C ARG A 199 13.95 6.64 10.06
N ALA A 200 15.15 6.33 9.58
CA ALA A 200 15.45 6.17 8.16
C ALA A 200 14.74 4.93 7.57
N PHE A 201 14.34 5.00 6.29
CA PHE A 201 13.63 3.89 5.65
C PHE A 201 14.43 2.58 5.63
N LYS A 202 15.77 2.66 5.46
CA LYS A 202 16.67 1.49 5.49
C LYS A 202 16.60 0.66 6.79
N ASP A 203 16.17 1.28 7.88
CA ASP A 203 16.07 0.66 9.21
C ASP A 203 14.65 0.15 9.51
N GLU A 204 13.75 0.21 8.54
CA GLU A 204 12.40 -0.29 8.67
C GLU A 204 12.31 -1.83 8.55
N VAL A 205 11.30 -2.37 9.24
CA VAL A 205 10.74 -3.71 9.06
C VAL A 205 9.23 -3.50 9.03
N ILE A 206 8.64 -3.69 7.86
CA ILE A 206 7.24 -3.38 7.57
C ILE A 206 6.38 -4.60 7.87
N SER A 207 5.22 -4.40 8.50
CA SER A 207 4.18 -5.42 8.61
C SER A 207 2.91 -4.97 7.89
N GLU A 208 2.54 -5.68 6.82
CA GLU A 208 1.29 -5.46 6.07
C GLU A 208 0.12 -6.14 6.78
N ILE A 209 -0.92 -5.39 7.14
CA ILE A 209 -2.00 -5.88 8.01
C ILE A 209 -3.35 -5.28 7.61
N HIS A 210 -4.41 -6.09 7.58
CA HIS A 210 -5.77 -5.57 7.55
C HIS A 210 -6.20 -5.08 8.95
N VAL A 211 -6.62 -3.81 9.09
CA VAL A 211 -6.96 -3.20 10.40
C VAL A 211 -8.04 -3.97 11.18
N ARG A 212 -9.13 -4.37 10.51
CA ARG A 212 -10.15 -5.25 11.09
C ARG A 212 -9.60 -6.62 11.46
N GLY A 213 -8.95 -7.31 10.52
CA GLY A 213 -8.37 -8.63 10.73
C GLY A 213 -7.35 -8.72 11.86
N LEU A 214 -6.64 -7.64 12.16
CA LEU A 214 -5.64 -7.59 13.23
C LEU A 214 -6.19 -8.00 14.59
N THR A 215 -7.42 -7.60 14.93
CA THR A 215 -7.96 -7.80 16.29
C THR A 215 -9.35 -8.43 16.32
N ARG A 216 -9.97 -8.72 15.19
CA ARG A 216 -11.36 -9.22 15.17
C ARG A 216 -11.53 -10.54 15.93
N ASN A 217 -10.54 -11.44 15.83
CA ASN A 217 -10.49 -12.72 16.52
C ASN A 217 -9.74 -12.69 17.87
N ASP A 218 -9.26 -11.54 18.31
CA ASP A 218 -8.39 -11.49 19.48
C ASP A 218 -9.17 -11.36 20.79
N SER A 219 -9.12 -12.43 21.59
CA SER A 219 -9.76 -12.48 22.89
C SER A 219 -9.13 -11.53 23.93
N SER A 220 -7.87 -11.13 23.76
CA SER A 220 -7.17 -10.18 24.64
C SER A 220 -7.63 -8.72 24.46
N ILE A 221 -8.34 -8.42 23.36
CA ILE A 221 -8.93 -7.11 23.10
C ILE A 221 -10.38 -7.09 23.61
N PRO A 222 -10.83 -6.01 24.29
CA PRO A 222 -12.23 -5.84 24.67
C PRO A 222 -13.16 -6.01 23.47
N SER A 223 -14.26 -6.75 23.64
CA SER A 223 -15.15 -7.16 22.53
C SER A 223 -15.61 -6.00 21.63
N ALA A 224 -15.93 -4.84 22.21
CA ALA A 224 -16.37 -3.65 21.49
C ALA A 224 -15.26 -2.99 20.64
N ALA A 225 -13.98 -3.25 20.94
CA ALA A 225 -12.84 -2.71 20.20
C ALA A 225 -12.28 -3.70 19.14
N ARG A 226 -12.78 -4.95 19.10
CA ARG A 226 -12.27 -5.96 18.16
C ARG A 226 -12.56 -5.62 16.71
N GLY A 227 -11.50 -5.56 15.91
CA GLY A 227 -11.54 -5.22 14.50
C GLY A 227 -11.85 -3.75 14.25
N THR A 228 -11.36 -2.87 15.13
CA THR A 228 -11.51 -1.41 15.01
C THR A 228 -10.17 -0.69 15.13
N TYR A 229 -10.12 0.61 14.80
CA TYR A 229 -8.95 1.45 15.02
C TYR A 229 -8.51 1.47 16.49
N GLU A 230 -9.45 1.54 17.44
CA GLU A 230 -9.12 1.41 18.88
C GLU A 230 -8.43 0.08 19.18
N GLY A 231 -8.96 -1.02 18.65
CA GLY A 231 -8.37 -2.36 18.81
C GLY A 231 -6.96 -2.45 18.21
N ALA A 232 -6.76 -1.91 17.01
CA ALA A 232 -5.45 -1.86 16.38
C ALA A 232 -4.43 -1.06 17.21
N GLY A 233 -4.85 0.08 17.79
CA GLY A 233 -4.01 0.86 18.70
C GLY A 233 -3.58 0.07 19.94
N LEU A 234 -4.47 -0.75 20.50
CA LEU A 234 -4.15 -1.66 21.61
C LEU A 234 -3.15 -2.77 21.25
N LYS A 235 -2.93 -3.02 19.94
CA LYS A 235 -1.93 -3.97 19.43
C LYS A 235 -0.57 -3.38 19.13
N ALA A 236 -0.38 -2.07 19.25
CA ALA A 236 0.90 -1.42 18.98
C ALA A 236 2.06 -2.04 19.78
N ALA A 237 1.85 -2.32 21.07
CA ALA A 237 2.87 -2.94 21.93
C ALA A 237 3.23 -4.38 21.52
N TYR A 238 2.25 -5.17 21.04
CA TYR A 238 2.51 -6.51 20.53
C TYR A 238 3.41 -6.45 19.29
N LEU A 239 3.08 -5.60 18.32
CA LEU A 239 3.89 -5.43 17.10
C LEU A 239 5.29 -4.89 17.42
N ALA A 240 5.40 -3.96 18.38
CA ALA A 240 6.69 -3.48 18.87
C ALA A 240 7.52 -4.61 19.50
N SER A 241 6.87 -5.51 20.27
CA SER A 241 7.54 -6.67 20.87
C SER A 241 8.02 -7.70 19.86
N LEU A 242 7.30 -7.89 18.74
CA LEU A 242 7.75 -8.69 17.61
C LEU A 242 8.98 -8.06 16.92
N GLY A 243 9.12 -6.73 17.05
CA GLY A 243 10.24 -5.95 16.53
C GLY A 243 9.91 -5.12 15.29
N ILE A 244 8.64 -5.15 14.85
CA ILE A 244 8.11 -4.35 13.74
C ILE A 244 8.31 -2.87 14.02
N THR A 245 8.62 -2.12 12.96
CA THR A 245 8.92 -0.69 13.07
C THR A 245 7.97 0.17 12.25
N ALA A 246 7.30 -0.40 11.25
CA ALA A 246 6.21 0.24 10.53
C ALA A 246 5.07 -0.77 10.32
N VAL A 247 3.84 -0.32 10.52
CA VAL A 247 2.65 -1.05 10.08
C VAL A 247 2.16 -0.44 8.78
N GLU A 248 1.86 -1.27 7.79
CA GLU A 248 1.19 -0.87 6.55
C GLU A 248 -0.21 -1.45 6.58
N PHE A 249 -1.20 -0.58 6.78
CA PHE A 249 -2.59 -1.01 6.75
C PHE A 249 -3.06 -1.14 5.31
N LEU A 250 -3.78 -2.23 5.00
CA LEU A 250 -4.65 -2.29 3.82
C LEU A 250 -5.62 -1.08 3.80
N PRO A 251 -6.29 -0.79 2.67
CA PRO A 251 -7.07 0.43 2.50
C PRO A 251 -7.96 0.80 3.70
N VAL A 252 -7.75 2.02 4.23
CA VAL A 252 -8.52 2.61 5.35
C VAL A 252 -9.27 3.88 4.95
N GLN A 253 -9.08 4.34 3.71
CA GLN A 253 -10.00 5.27 3.07
C GLN A 253 -11.33 4.55 2.86
N GLU A 254 -12.44 5.28 2.96
CA GLU A 254 -13.77 4.66 2.92
C GLU A 254 -13.98 3.75 1.72
N THR A 255 -14.57 2.58 1.97
CA THR A 255 -14.75 1.49 0.99
C THR A 255 -16.10 0.82 1.21
N ASP A 256 -16.71 0.25 0.17
CA ASP A 256 -18.06 -0.32 0.28
C ASP A 256 -18.03 -1.64 1.08
N ASN A 257 -18.36 -1.63 2.38
CA ASN A 257 -18.25 -2.81 3.25
C ASN A 257 -19.32 -2.90 4.38
N ASP A 258 -20.20 -1.91 4.52
CA ASP A 258 -21.31 -1.90 5.49
C ASP A 258 -22.30 -3.07 5.26
N ALA A 259 -22.35 -3.63 4.06
CA ALA A 259 -23.21 -4.75 3.69
C ALA A 259 -22.62 -6.15 3.97
N ASN A 260 -21.33 -6.27 4.31
CA ASN A 260 -20.66 -7.59 4.42
C ASN A 260 -21.40 -8.56 5.37
N ASP A 261 -21.89 -8.07 6.50
CA ASP A 261 -22.55 -8.93 7.50
C ASP A 261 -24.06 -9.16 7.22
N VAL A 262 -24.60 -8.70 6.08
CA VAL A 262 -26.02 -8.93 5.73
C VAL A 262 -26.30 -10.41 5.53
N ASN A 263 -25.33 -11.14 4.95
CA ASN A 263 -25.33 -12.59 4.94
C ASN A 263 -24.07 -13.12 5.64
N PRO A 264 -24.14 -13.39 6.97
CA PRO A 264 -22.96 -13.71 7.79
C PRO A 264 -22.35 -15.09 7.51
N THR A 265 -22.86 -15.81 6.50
CA THR A 265 -22.41 -17.14 6.09
C THR A 265 -22.06 -17.20 4.60
N SER A 266 -21.74 -16.07 4.00
CA SER A 266 -21.43 -15.95 2.58
C SER A 266 -20.37 -14.89 2.35
N THR A 267 -19.63 -15.02 1.24
CA THR A 267 -18.74 -13.98 0.70
C THR A 267 -19.41 -13.12 -0.37
N ALA A 268 -20.69 -13.37 -0.66
CA ALA A 268 -21.38 -12.75 -1.79
C ALA A 268 -21.67 -11.27 -1.53
N GLY A 269 -21.00 -10.40 -2.27
CA GLY A 269 -21.10 -8.94 -2.12
C GLY A 269 -20.19 -8.36 -1.04
N ASP A 270 -19.39 -9.20 -0.38
CA ASP A 270 -18.43 -8.75 0.61
C ASP A 270 -17.20 -8.13 -0.05
N ASN A 271 -16.72 -7.06 0.55
CA ASN A 271 -15.44 -6.44 0.24
C ASN A 271 -14.66 -6.34 1.54
N TYR A 272 -13.71 -7.24 1.73
CA TYR A 272 -12.88 -7.27 2.91
C TYR A 272 -11.66 -6.38 2.73
N TRP A 273 -10.85 -6.60 1.68
CA TRP A 273 -9.60 -5.87 1.50
C TRP A 273 -9.76 -4.35 1.38
N GLY A 274 -10.84 -3.89 0.74
CA GLY A 274 -11.16 -2.47 0.69
C GLY A 274 -10.60 -1.69 -0.51
N TYR A 275 -10.06 -2.36 -1.55
CA TYR A 275 -9.57 -1.72 -2.79
C TYR A 275 -10.70 -1.22 -3.71
N MET A 276 -11.67 -0.47 -3.15
CA MET A 276 -12.83 0.11 -3.82
C MET A 276 -13.18 1.47 -3.19
N THR A 277 -12.24 2.42 -3.23
CA THR A 277 -12.35 3.68 -2.49
C THR A 277 -13.55 4.52 -2.91
N LEU A 278 -14.42 4.84 -1.95
CA LEU A 278 -15.60 5.70 -2.08
C LEU A 278 -15.30 7.18 -1.81
N ASN A 279 -14.30 7.46 -0.96
CA ASN A 279 -13.84 8.81 -0.66
C ASN A 279 -12.38 8.83 -0.16
N TYR A 280 -11.55 9.70 -0.73
CA TYR A 280 -10.11 9.75 -0.41
C TYR A 280 -9.75 10.43 0.91
N PHE A 281 -10.67 11.11 1.60
CA PHE A 281 -10.39 11.83 2.85
C PHE A 281 -10.98 11.15 4.08
N ALA A 282 -12.05 10.37 3.92
CA ALA A 282 -12.78 9.77 5.02
C ALA A 282 -12.10 8.47 5.49
N PRO A 283 -11.74 8.34 6.78
CA PRO A 283 -11.44 7.05 7.37
C PRO A 283 -12.69 6.18 7.40
N ASP A 284 -12.52 4.90 7.07
CA ASP A 284 -13.61 3.94 7.01
C ASP A 284 -14.40 3.86 8.33
N ARG A 285 -15.72 4.03 8.26
CA ARG A 285 -16.61 4.07 9.43
C ARG A 285 -16.87 2.69 10.00
N ARG A 286 -16.88 1.62 9.19
CA ARG A 286 -17.04 0.25 9.68
C ARG A 286 -15.90 -0.15 10.60
N TYR A 287 -14.67 0.29 10.30
CA TYR A 287 -13.47 0.07 11.11
C TYR A 287 -13.36 0.96 12.35
N ALA A 288 -14.29 1.88 12.59
CA ALA A 288 -14.34 2.66 13.83
C ALA A 288 -15.27 2.01 14.88
N LYS A 289 -14.88 2.06 16.15
CA LYS A 289 -15.79 1.77 17.27
C LYS A 289 -16.71 2.97 17.54
N ASP A 290 -16.16 4.18 17.64
CA ASP A 290 -16.91 5.43 17.70
C ASP A 290 -17.43 5.77 16.30
N LYS A 291 -18.66 5.33 16.02
CA LYS A 291 -19.37 5.65 14.77
C LYS A 291 -20.14 6.97 14.81
N THR A 292 -19.96 7.81 15.83
CA THR A 292 -20.56 9.16 15.85
C THR A 292 -19.92 10.06 14.79
N PRO A 293 -20.54 11.19 14.41
CA PRO A 293 -19.91 12.19 13.55
C PRO A 293 -18.57 12.70 14.10
N GLY A 294 -17.51 12.60 13.31
CA GLY A 294 -16.12 12.86 13.72
C GLY A 294 -15.46 11.70 14.48
N GLY A 295 -16.19 10.63 14.77
CA GLY A 295 -15.75 9.48 15.55
C GLY A 295 -14.63 8.70 14.86
N PRO A 296 -14.82 8.21 13.62
CA PRO A 296 -13.76 7.56 12.85
C PRO A 296 -12.50 8.40 12.75
N THR A 297 -12.63 9.70 12.48
CA THR A 297 -11.48 10.64 12.40
C THR A 297 -10.70 10.70 13.71
N ARG A 298 -11.39 10.90 14.84
CA ARG A 298 -10.73 10.97 16.15
C ARG A 298 -10.12 9.61 16.54
N GLU A 299 -10.81 8.51 16.27
CA GLU A 299 -10.33 7.19 16.64
C GLU A 299 -9.11 6.76 15.82
N PHE A 300 -9.08 7.07 14.51
CA PHE A 300 -7.91 6.86 13.67
C PHE A 300 -6.69 7.62 14.20
N LYS A 301 -6.86 8.91 14.56
CA LYS A 301 -5.78 9.71 15.15
C LYS A 301 -5.27 9.11 16.47
N LYS A 302 -6.15 8.55 17.31
CA LYS A 302 -5.77 7.83 18.54
C LYS A 302 -4.98 6.57 18.24
N MET A 303 -5.38 5.81 17.22
CA MET A 303 -4.65 4.63 16.76
C MET A 303 -3.23 5.02 16.32
N VAL A 304 -3.10 6.02 15.45
CA VAL A 304 -1.80 6.53 14.99
C VAL A 304 -0.94 6.98 16.16
N LYS A 305 -1.52 7.72 17.12
CA LYS A 305 -0.83 8.10 18.35
C LYS A 305 -0.30 6.88 19.12
N ALA A 306 -1.11 5.82 19.28
CA ALA A 306 -0.68 4.63 20.00
C ALA A 306 0.52 3.93 19.33
N PHE A 307 0.57 3.91 17.99
CA PHE A 307 1.73 3.41 17.24
C PHE A 307 2.95 4.33 17.40
N HIS A 308 2.77 5.64 17.26
CA HIS A 308 3.85 6.62 17.46
C HIS A 308 4.45 6.59 18.86
N ASP A 309 3.62 6.40 19.90
CA ASP A 309 4.06 6.35 21.29
C ASP A 309 5.00 5.16 21.57
N VAL A 310 4.96 4.12 20.74
CA VAL A 310 5.90 2.97 20.78
C VAL A 310 6.93 2.98 19.64
N GLY A 311 7.04 4.10 18.91
CA GLY A 311 8.03 4.30 17.85
C GLY A 311 7.75 3.56 16.55
N ILE A 312 6.51 3.10 16.33
CA ILE A 312 6.07 2.47 15.08
C ILE A 312 5.48 3.52 14.15
N LYS A 313 5.92 3.50 12.89
CA LYS A 313 5.33 4.32 11.82
C LYS A 313 4.01 3.71 11.33
N VAL A 314 3.09 4.54 10.87
CA VAL A 314 1.84 4.11 10.24
C VAL A 314 1.86 4.47 8.76
N TYR A 315 1.87 3.46 7.92
CA TYR A 315 1.60 3.55 6.49
C TYR A 315 0.18 3.08 6.20
N ILE A 316 -0.40 3.62 5.14
CA ILE A 316 -1.68 3.16 4.61
C ILE A 316 -1.53 2.85 3.12
N ASP A 317 -2.17 1.78 2.68
CA ASP A 317 -2.34 1.47 1.29
C ASP A 317 -3.41 2.39 0.67
N VAL A 318 -3.09 3.03 -0.45
CA VAL A 318 -3.93 4.03 -1.12
C VAL A 318 -4.18 3.68 -2.57
N VAL A 319 -5.45 3.79 -2.96
CA VAL A 319 -5.95 3.37 -4.27
C VAL A 319 -6.44 4.59 -5.03
N TYR A 320 -5.52 5.26 -5.73
CA TYR A 320 -5.81 6.45 -6.56
C TYR A 320 -5.90 6.12 -8.06
N ASN A 321 -5.73 4.85 -8.43
CA ASN A 321 -5.71 4.41 -9.83
C ASN A 321 -7.14 4.17 -10.38
N HIS A 322 -8.11 3.83 -9.54
CA HIS A 322 -9.55 3.71 -9.85
C HIS A 322 -10.41 4.19 -8.67
N THR A 323 -11.73 3.99 -8.73
CA THR A 323 -12.68 4.39 -7.67
C THR A 323 -13.76 3.33 -7.45
N GLY A 324 -14.44 3.40 -6.31
CA GLY A 324 -15.62 2.57 -6.01
C GLY A 324 -16.85 2.86 -6.90
N GLU A 325 -16.85 3.90 -7.75
CA GLU A 325 -17.91 4.05 -8.77
C GLU A 325 -17.72 3.11 -9.97
N GLY A 326 -16.56 2.45 -10.11
CA GLY A 326 -16.27 1.46 -11.15
C GLY A 326 -16.38 1.99 -12.59
N GLY A 327 -16.71 1.09 -13.53
CA GLY A 327 -16.92 1.39 -14.95
C GLY A 327 -18.37 1.23 -15.41
N ALA A 328 -18.53 0.97 -16.71
CA ALA A 328 -19.81 0.57 -17.29
C ALA A 328 -20.24 -0.77 -16.68
N TRP A 329 -21.53 -0.94 -16.37
CA TRP A 329 -22.03 -2.24 -15.89
C TRP A 329 -21.91 -3.35 -16.94
N ASN A 330 -21.88 -2.97 -18.22
CA ASN A 330 -21.69 -3.86 -19.35
C ASN A 330 -20.82 -3.16 -20.39
N GLY A 331 -19.80 -3.85 -20.93
CA GLY A 331 -18.88 -3.31 -21.93
C GLY A 331 -19.52 -2.90 -23.27
N SER A 332 -20.79 -3.23 -23.52
CA SER A 332 -21.56 -2.78 -24.69
C SER A 332 -22.59 -1.68 -24.40
N ASP A 333 -22.80 -1.31 -23.12
CA ASP A 333 -23.78 -0.30 -22.73
C ASP A 333 -23.09 0.94 -22.14
N SER A 334 -23.01 2.00 -22.94
CA SER A 334 -22.47 3.28 -22.50
C SER A 334 -23.43 4.09 -21.61
N SER A 335 -24.65 3.61 -21.35
CA SER A 335 -25.66 4.36 -20.59
C SER A 335 -25.71 4.01 -19.10
N THR A 336 -25.36 2.80 -18.69
CA THR A 336 -25.54 2.31 -17.30
C THR A 336 -24.25 2.29 -16.51
N PHE A 337 -24.13 3.22 -15.55
CA PHE A 337 -22.98 3.42 -14.66
C PHE A 337 -23.46 3.74 -13.24
N ASN A 338 -22.65 3.45 -12.23
CA ASN A 338 -22.87 3.99 -10.90
C ASN A 338 -22.58 5.50 -10.89
N VAL A 339 -23.50 6.28 -10.30
CA VAL A 339 -23.39 7.73 -10.16
C VAL A 339 -23.76 8.12 -8.73
N PHE A 340 -22.75 8.39 -7.91
CA PHE A 340 -22.93 8.82 -6.53
C PHE A 340 -21.85 9.79 -6.02
N SER A 341 -20.82 10.13 -6.80
CA SER A 341 -19.78 11.09 -6.39
C SER A 341 -19.17 11.80 -7.62
N TRP A 342 -17.94 11.47 -7.99
CA TRP A 342 -17.14 12.10 -9.04
C TRP A 342 -17.85 12.14 -10.38
N ARG A 343 -18.49 11.03 -10.79
CA ARG A 343 -19.11 10.87 -12.11
C ARG A 343 -20.22 11.87 -12.35
N GLY A 344 -21.06 12.08 -11.33
CA GLY A 344 -22.17 13.01 -11.39
C GLY A 344 -21.76 14.48 -11.26
N LEU A 345 -20.55 14.75 -10.76
CA LEU A 345 -20.02 16.12 -10.63
C LEU A 345 -19.27 16.57 -11.89
N ASP A 346 -18.36 15.75 -12.42
CA ASP A 346 -17.60 16.07 -13.64
C ASP A 346 -16.87 14.84 -14.22
N ASN A 347 -17.62 13.89 -14.80
CA ASN A 347 -17.07 12.61 -15.29
C ASN A 347 -15.77 12.74 -16.12
N PRO A 348 -15.65 13.60 -17.15
CA PRO A 348 -14.42 13.71 -17.94
C PRO A 348 -13.23 14.31 -17.18
N THR A 349 -13.47 15.02 -16.09
CA THR A 349 -12.38 15.54 -15.23
C THR A 349 -11.78 14.42 -14.38
N TYR A 350 -12.63 13.57 -13.80
CA TYR A 350 -12.20 12.57 -12.82
C TYR A 350 -11.88 11.20 -13.42
N TYR A 351 -12.37 10.88 -14.61
CA TYR A 351 -12.12 9.58 -15.24
C TYR A 351 -11.43 9.69 -16.59
N SER A 352 -10.50 8.79 -16.84
CA SER A 352 -9.98 8.59 -18.18
C SER A 352 -11.04 7.90 -19.03
N LEU A 353 -11.30 8.42 -20.22
CA LEU A 353 -12.35 7.95 -21.11
C LEU A 353 -11.75 7.44 -22.41
N THR A 354 -12.48 6.60 -23.15
CA THR A 354 -12.15 6.22 -24.52
C THR A 354 -12.11 7.45 -25.45
N SER A 355 -11.54 7.32 -26.64
CA SER A 355 -11.39 8.44 -27.59
C SER A 355 -12.73 9.07 -28.02
N ASP A 356 -13.80 8.29 -28.08
CA ASP A 356 -15.18 8.73 -28.31
C ASP A 356 -15.88 9.24 -27.04
N LYS A 357 -15.22 9.15 -25.88
CA LYS A 357 -15.68 9.54 -24.54
C LYS A 357 -16.92 8.80 -24.05
N GLN A 358 -17.29 7.68 -24.68
CA GLN A 358 -18.50 6.94 -24.32
C GLN A 358 -18.25 5.90 -23.25
N PHE A 359 -17.02 5.39 -23.11
CA PHE A 359 -16.63 4.43 -22.07
C PHE A 359 -15.44 4.94 -21.27
N ASN A 360 -15.12 4.23 -20.19
CA ASN A 360 -13.88 4.44 -19.46
C ASN A 360 -12.70 3.77 -20.18
N TRP A 361 -11.52 4.38 -20.09
CA TRP A 361 -10.27 3.71 -20.40
C TRP A 361 -9.76 3.02 -19.14
N ASP A 362 -9.28 1.78 -19.23
CA ASP A 362 -8.95 0.96 -18.05
C ASP A 362 -7.60 0.23 -18.18
N ASN A 363 -6.77 0.38 -17.14
CA ASN A 363 -5.52 -0.32 -16.88
C ASN A 363 -5.48 -0.87 -15.44
N THR A 364 -6.62 -0.91 -14.76
CA THR A 364 -6.79 -1.38 -13.38
C THR A 364 -7.52 -2.72 -13.32
N GLY A 365 -8.38 -3.01 -14.32
CA GLY A 365 -9.24 -4.19 -14.34
C GLY A 365 -10.55 -4.02 -13.56
N VAL A 366 -10.76 -2.86 -12.93
CA VAL A 366 -11.94 -2.54 -12.09
C VAL A 366 -12.99 -1.72 -12.87
N GLY A 367 -12.74 -1.44 -14.15
CA GLY A 367 -13.69 -0.82 -15.07
C GLY A 367 -13.36 0.62 -15.46
N GLY A 368 -12.29 1.22 -14.93
CA GLY A 368 -11.82 2.52 -15.42
C GLY A 368 -10.76 3.20 -14.56
N ASN A 369 -9.78 3.81 -15.24
CA ASN A 369 -8.77 4.64 -14.61
C ASN A 369 -9.40 5.94 -14.07
N PHE A 370 -9.03 6.30 -12.84
CA PHE A 370 -9.09 7.69 -12.40
C PHE A 370 -8.17 8.54 -13.30
N ASN A 371 -8.57 9.77 -13.61
CA ASN A 371 -7.83 10.64 -14.55
C ASN A 371 -6.63 11.29 -13.85
N THR A 372 -5.59 10.50 -13.59
CA THR A 372 -4.36 10.91 -12.91
C THR A 372 -3.56 11.96 -13.69
N ARG A 373 -3.90 12.22 -14.95
CA ARG A 373 -3.31 13.30 -15.74
C ARG A 373 -4.02 14.64 -15.57
N ASN A 374 -5.32 14.65 -15.32
CA ASN A 374 -6.07 15.90 -15.21
C ASN A 374 -5.63 16.70 -13.95
N PRO A 375 -5.28 18.00 -14.07
CA PRO A 375 -4.77 18.78 -12.92
C PRO A 375 -5.72 18.86 -11.71
N ILE A 376 -7.04 18.85 -11.93
CA ILE A 376 -8.02 18.92 -10.84
C ILE A 376 -8.13 17.58 -10.11
N ALA A 377 -8.12 16.48 -10.86
CA ALA A 377 -8.05 15.15 -10.29
C ALA A 377 -6.73 14.93 -9.55
N GLN A 378 -5.61 15.44 -10.08
CA GLN A 378 -4.32 15.44 -9.37
C GLN A 378 -4.37 16.24 -8.06
N ASN A 379 -5.03 17.41 -8.03
CA ASN A 379 -5.19 18.18 -6.79
C ASN A 379 -5.91 17.37 -5.72
N LEU A 380 -6.95 16.61 -6.07
CA LEU A 380 -7.65 15.73 -5.13
C LEU A 380 -6.69 14.68 -4.51
N ILE A 381 -5.80 14.10 -5.31
CA ILE A 381 -4.78 13.15 -4.83
C ILE A 381 -3.83 13.85 -3.85
N ILE A 382 -3.24 14.98 -4.24
CA ILE A 382 -2.27 15.70 -3.40
C ILE A 382 -2.90 16.21 -2.11
N ASP A 383 -4.09 16.80 -2.19
CA ASP A 383 -4.80 17.37 -1.04
C ASP A 383 -5.22 16.27 -0.05
N SER A 384 -5.61 15.09 -0.54
CA SER A 384 -5.94 13.95 0.33
C SER A 384 -4.69 13.36 0.99
N LEU A 385 -3.62 13.08 0.24
CA LEU A 385 -2.35 12.62 0.80
C LEU A 385 -1.84 13.58 1.88
N ASP A 386 -1.93 14.87 1.62
CA ASP A 386 -1.55 15.89 2.59
C ASP A 386 -2.42 15.88 3.86
N TYR A 387 -3.73 15.73 3.70
CA TYR A 387 -4.66 15.60 4.83
C TYR A 387 -4.32 14.38 5.69
N TRP A 388 -4.09 13.21 5.08
CA TRP A 388 -3.68 12.00 5.80
C TRP A 388 -2.34 12.19 6.52
N HIS A 389 -1.37 12.81 5.86
CA HIS A 389 -0.06 13.06 6.46
C HIS A 389 -0.11 14.10 7.59
N ARG A 390 -0.57 15.33 7.31
CA ARG A 390 -0.51 16.46 8.25
C ARG A 390 -1.59 16.40 9.32
N THR A 391 -2.80 15.97 8.98
CA THR A 391 -3.94 15.99 9.92
C THR A 391 -4.13 14.65 10.63
N LEU A 392 -4.02 13.53 9.91
CA LEU A 392 -4.24 12.19 10.48
C LEU A 392 -2.96 11.51 10.97
N GLY A 393 -1.80 12.09 10.67
CA GLY A 393 -0.51 11.68 11.23
C GLY A 393 0.19 10.54 10.49
N VAL A 394 -0.31 10.12 9.32
CA VAL A 394 0.29 9.04 8.51
C VAL A 394 1.74 9.37 8.13
N ASP A 395 2.64 8.39 8.19
CA ASP A 395 4.08 8.54 7.94
C ASP A 395 4.48 8.23 6.49
N GLY A 396 3.65 7.52 5.76
CA GLY A 396 3.96 7.00 4.42
C GLY A 396 2.75 6.35 3.76
N PHE A 397 2.90 6.07 2.47
CA PHE A 397 1.83 5.52 1.65
C PHE A 397 2.39 4.42 0.75
N ARG A 398 1.69 3.30 0.67
CA ARG A 398 1.87 2.32 -0.40
C ARG A 398 0.80 2.55 -1.46
N PHE A 399 1.20 2.77 -2.70
CA PHE A 399 0.30 3.11 -3.79
C PHE A 399 -0.01 1.86 -4.61
N ASP A 400 -1.27 1.46 -4.60
CA ASP A 400 -1.82 0.40 -5.42
C ASP A 400 -1.76 0.76 -6.92
N LEU A 401 -1.38 -0.22 -7.74
CA LEU A 401 -1.19 -0.13 -9.19
C LEU A 401 -0.55 1.20 -9.63
N ALA A 402 0.55 1.58 -8.97
CA ALA A 402 1.09 2.93 -8.99
C ALA A 402 1.50 3.42 -10.39
N SER A 403 1.72 2.50 -11.35
CA SER A 403 2.02 2.85 -12.74
C SER A 403 0.92 3.69 -13.40
N VAL A 404 -0.34 3.59 -12.94
CA VAL A 404 -1.43 4.45 -13.43
C VAL A 404 -1.21 5.93 -13.08
N LEU A 405 -0.50 6.22 -11.99
CA LEU A 405 -0.15 7.59 -11.60
C LEU A 405 0.90 8.23 -12.54
N GLY A 406 1.67 7.40 -13.25
CA GLY A 406 2.65 7.83 -14.25
C GLY A 406 2.09 8.01 -15.66
N ASN A 407 0.77 7.89 -15.83
CA ASN A 407 0.14 8.01 -17.15
C ASN A 407 0.19 9.44 -17.69
N THR A 408 0.65 9.61 -18.93
CA THR A 408 0.71 10.90 -19.63
C THR A 408 -0.58 11.24 -20.41
N CYS A 409 -1.50 10.29 -20.53
CA CYS A 409 -2.75 10.44 -21.26
C CYS A 409 -3.91 10.91 -20.35
N GLU A 410 -4.68 11.90 -20.77
CA GLU A 410 -5.98 12.21 -20.14
C GLU A 410 -7.07 11.24 -20.62
N HIS A 411 -7.15 10.99 -21.93
CA HIS A 411 -8.19 10.17 -22.56
C HIS A 411 -7.63 9.39 -23.75
N GLY A 412 -8.27 8.25 -24.08
CA GLY A 412 -8.09 7.49 -25.31
C GLY A 412 -6.80 6.69 -25.41
N CYS A 413 -5.94 6.75 -24.40
CA CYS A 413 -4.67 6.01 -24.37
C CYS A 413 -4.16 5.79 -22.94
N PHE A 414 -3.13 4.95 -22.86
CA PHE A 414 -2.25 4.83 -21.71
C PHE A 414 -0.81 4.94 -22.18
N ASN A 415 0.00 5.71 -21.45
CA ASN A 415 1.44 5.72 -21.63
C ASN A 415 2.11 6.12 -20.31
N TYR A 416 2.81 5.18 -19.68
CA TYR A 416 3.63 5.49 -18.52
C TYR A 416 4.85 6.32 -18.94
N SER A 417 5.18 7.35 -18.15
CA SER A 417 6.45 8.07 -18.25
C SER A 417 6.97 8.43 -16.86
N ARG A 418 8.20 7.96 -16.55
CA ARG A 418 8.92 8.34 -15.33
C ARG A 418 9.39 9.80 -15.34
N ASP A 419 9.60 10.39 -16.52
CA ASP A 419 10.25 11.70 -16.65
C ASP A 419 9.30 12.87 -16.95
N ASP A 420 8.00 12.61 -17.22
CA ASP A 420 7.05 13.70 -17.46
C ASP A 420 6.65 14.36 -16.13
N PRO A 421 7.00 15.64 -15.88
CA PRO A 421 6.76 16.31 -14.60
C PRO A 421 5.27 16.56 -14.32
N ASN A 422 4.39 16.42 -15.32
CA ASN A 422 2.95 16.69 -15.19
C ASN A 422 2.13 15.43 -14.86
N THR A 423 2.77 14.29 -14.58
CA THR A 423 2.08 13.09 -14.08
C THR A 423 1.81 13.23 -12.58
N ALA A 424 0.75 12.59 -12.07
CA ALA A 424 0.47 12.55 -10.63
C ALA A 424 1.69 11.99 -9.85
N LEU A 425 2.34 10.96 -10.41
CA LEU A 425 3.53 10.33 -9.86
C LEU A 425 4.67 11.33 -9.59
N ASN A 426 5.01 12.19 -10.55
CA ASN A 426 6.06 13.19 -10.35
C ASN A 426 5.59 14.34 -9.45
N ARG A 427 4.33 14.77 -9.62
CA ARG A 427 3.74 15.83 -8.80
C ARG A 427 3.72 15.49 -7.32
N ILE A 428 3.40 14.24 -6.95
CA ILE A 428 3.43 13.76 -5.56
C ILE A 428 4.79 14.06 -4.92
N THR A 429 5.88 13.72 -5.60
CA THR A 429 7.23 13.89 -5.05
C THR A 429 7.78 15.32 -5.11
N ALA A 430 7.14 16.19 -5.89
CA ALA A 430 7.44 17.62 -5.96
C ALA A 430 6.75 18.39 -4.83
N GLU A 431 5.48 18.05 -4.54
CA GLU A 431 4.65 18.78 -3.56
C GLU A 431 4.77 18.20 -2.14
N LEU A 432 5.06 16.89 -2.02
CA LEU A 432 5.23 16.21 -0.74
C LEU A 432 6.69 15.87 -0.50
N SER A 433 7.20 16.25 0.68
CA SER A 433 8.59 16.02 1.04
C SER A 433 8.84 14.55 1.38
N ALA A 434 9.44 13.82 0.44
CA ALA A 434 9.94 12.46 0.69
C ALA A 434 10.95 12.45 1.84
N ARG A 435 10.97 11.36 2.63
CA ARG A 435 11.89 11.25 3.77
C ARG A 435 13.34 11.18 3.29
N PRO A 436 14.27 11.92 3.93
CA PRO A 436 15.69 11.82 3.62
C PRO A 436 16.25 10.42 3.91
N ALA A 437 17.30 10.04 3.17
CA ALA A 437 17.97 8.75 3.32
C ALA A 437 18.55 8.50 4.73
N SER A 438 18.92 9.57 5.44
CA SER A 438 19.41 9.54 6.83
C SER A 438 18.29 9.45 7.88
N GLY A 439 17.02 9.46 7.47
CA GLY A 439 15.89 9.72 8.35
C GLY A 439 15.65 11.22 8.57
N GLY A 440 14.68 11.53 9.44
CA GLY A 440 14.15 12.87 9.68
C GLY A 440 12.65 12.96 9.38
N SER A 441 12.13 14.18 9.27
CA SER A 441 10.76 14.43 8.84
C SER A 441 10.60 14.16 7.34
N GLY A 442 9.44 13.65 6.94
CA GLY A 442 9.10 13.40 5.54
C GLY A 442 8.13 12.23 5.40
N ILE A 443 7.88 11.85 4.16
CA ILE A 443 6.94 10.79 3.77
C ILE A 443 7.72 9.61 3.15
N ASP A 444 7.41 8.40 3.57
CA ASP A 444 7.89 7.18 2.89
C ASP A 444 6.89 6.84 1.76
N LEU A 445 7.33 6.91 0.49
CA LEU A 445 6.48 6.74 -0.70
C LEU A 445 6.80 5.41 -1.39
N ILE A 446 5.94 4.41 -1.22
CA ILE A 446 6.12 3.04 -1.70
C ILE A 446 5.17 2.79 -2.87
N ALA A 447 5.67 2.29 -3.99
CA ALA A 447 4.87 1.96 -5.17
C ALA A 447 4.69 0.45 -5.30
N GLU A 448 3.52 0.03 -5.75
CA GLU A 448 3.36 -1.18 -6.55
C GLU A 448 3.71 -0.85 -8.02
N PRO A 449 4.89 -1.24 -8.52
CA PRO A 449 5.41 -0.72 -9.78
C PRO A 449 4.87 -1.45 -11.01
N TRP A 450 3.57 -1.77 -11.02
CA TRP A 450 2.88 -2.34 -12.17
C TRP A 450 1.41 -1.91 -12.20
N ALA A 451 0.75 -2.22 -13.32
CA ALA A 451 -0.71 -2.19 -13.47
C ALA A 451 -1.07 -3.19 -14.59
N ILE A 452 -2.21 -3.05 -15.26
CA ILE A 452 -2.67 -4.00 -16.29
C ILE A 452 -2.58 -3.39 -17.70
N GLY A 453 -1.92 -4.10 -18.62
CA GLY A 453 -1.84 -3.76 -20.05
C GLY A 453 -0.83 -2.65 -20.38
N GLY A 454 -0.64 -2.35 -21.67
CA GLY A 454 0.29 -1.30 -22.13
C GLY A 454 1.73 -1.49 -21.62
N ASN A 455 2.41 -0.37 -21.33
CA ASN A 455 3.74 -0.35 -20.72
C ASN A 455 3.67 -0.17 -19.18
N THR A 456 2.72 -0.82 -18.51
CA THR A 456 2.49 -0.62 -17.07
C THR A 456 3.48 -1.33 -16.15
N TYR A 457 4.12 -2.43 -16.57
CA TYR A 457 5.12 -3.11 -15.75
C TYR A 457 6.42 -2.30 -15.68
N GLN A 458 6.72 -1.75 -14.51
CA GLN A 458 7.72 -0.71 -14.28
C GLN A 458 8.56 -0.99 -13.03
N VAL A 459 8.83 -2.26 -12.70
CA VAL A 459 9.78 -2.62 -11.64
C VAL A 459 11.17 -2.07 -12.01
N GLY A 460 11.75 -1.23 -11.15
CA GLY A 460 12.95 -0.45 -11.42
C GLY A 460 12.68 0.78 -12.30
N GLY A 461 11.44 1.06 -12.67
CA GLY A 461 11.05 2.12 -13.60
C GLY A 461 10.70 3.45 -12.92
N PHE A 462 10.49 3.50 -11.61
CA PHE A 462 10.05 4.72 -10.93
C PHE A 462 11.20 5.70 -10.64
N PRO A 463 10.92 7.01 -10.52
CA PRO A 463 11.92 8.03 -10.18
C PRO A 463 12.55 7.84 -8.79
N VAL A 464 13.71 8.45 -8.59
CA VAL A 464 14.60 8.27 -7.41
C VAL A 464 13.95 8.46 -6.04
N LYS A 465 12.86 9.23 -5.93
CA LYS A 465 12.16 9.48 -4.66
C LYS A 465 11.16 8.37 -4.28
N TRP A 466 10.96 7.39 -5.15
CA TRP A 466 10.03 6.28 -4.95
C TRP A 466 10.75 5.01 -4.50
N ILE A 467 10.20 4.40 -3.46
CA ILE A 467 10.50 3.03 -3.03
C ILE A 467 9.55 2.11 -3.79
N GLU A 468 9.96 0.87 -4.09
CA GLU A 468 9.14 -0.05 -4.86
C GLU A 468 9.02 -1.42 -4.16
N TRP A 469 7.82 -2.01 -4.22
CA TRP A 469 7.64 -3.45 -4.03
C TRP A 469 8.42 -4.22 -5.09
N ASN A 470 9.40 -5.03 -4.67
CA ASN A 470 10.24 -5.80 -5.57
C ASN A 470 9.62 -7.18 -5.89
N GLY A 471 8.73 -7.21 -6.88
CA GLY A 471 8.12 -8.46 -7.36
C GLY A 471 9.15 -9.46 -7.91
N GLN A 472 10.27 -8.99 -8.46
CA GLN A 472 11.34 -9.88 -8.92
C GLN A 472 12.10 -10.54 -7.76
N TYR A 473 12.27 -9.86 -6.61
CA TYR A 473 12.78 -10.48 -5.39
C TYR A 473 11.89 -11.65 -4.98
N ARG A 474 10.58 -11.38 -4.83
CA ARG A 474 9.58 -12.39 -4.50
C ARG A 474 9.69 -13.61 -5.42
N ASP A 475 9.66 -13.40 -6.74
CA ASP A 475 9.57 -14.49 -7.70
C ASP A 475 10.86 -15.29 -7.80
N VAL A 476 12.04 -14.65 -7.83
CA VAL A 476 13.34 -15.33 -7.89
C VAL A 476 13.56 -16.19 -6.64
N ILE A 477 13.27 -15.67 -5.44
CA ILE A 477 13.47 -16.43 -4.20
C ILE A 477 12.46 -17.58 -4.10
N ARG A 478 11.18 -17.35 -4.42
CA ARG A 478 10.16 -18.42 -4.48
C ARG A 478 10.57 -19.53 -5.46
N GLN A 479 10.95 -19.17 -6.69
CA GLN A 479 11.38 -20.12 -7.72
C GLN A 479 12.62 -20.91 -7.29
N SER A 480 13.59 -20.25 -6.65
CA SER A 480 14.78 -20.93 -6.14
C SER A 480 14.45 -22.02 -5.12
N GLN A 481 13.48 -21.79 -4.24
CA GLN A 481 13.06 -22.76 -3.23
C GLN A 481 12.16 -23.87 -3.80
N ASN A 482 11.19 -23.47 -4.64
CA ASN A 482 10.02 -24.29 -4.97
C ASN A 482 10.04 -24.88 -6.38
N LYS A 483 10.83 -24.29 -7.30
CA LYS A 483 10.89 -24.68 -8.73
C LYS A 483 12.26 -25.23 -9.11
N LEU A 484 12.94 -25.91 -8.18
CA LEU A 484 14.20 -26.60 -8.47
C LEU A 484 14.02 -27.62 -9.61
N GLY A 485 14.87 -27.51 -10.64
CA GLY A 485 14.77 -28.37 -11.84
C GLY A 485 13.71 -27.93 -12.85
N VAL A 486 12.92 -26.89 -12.54
CA VAL A 486 11.90 -26.31 -13.43
C VAL A 486 12.31 -24.91 -13.87
N ALA A 487 12.58 -24.01 -12.91
CA ALA A 487 13.03 -22.65 -13.19
C ALA A 487 14.57 -22.57 -13.20
N PRO A 488 15.19 -21.97 -14.24
CA PRO A 488 16.65 -21.90 -14.37
C PRO A 488 17.25 -20.75 -13.55
N ILE A 489 16.94 -20.65 -12.25
CA ILE A 489 17.49 -19.61 -11.36
C ILE A 489 19.00 -19.75 -11.24
N THR A 490 19.73 -18.66 -11.51
CA THR A 490 21.19 -18.61 -11.40
C THR A 490 21.65 -18.03 -10.05
N PRO A 491 22.87 -18.35 -9.58
CA PRO A 491 23.44 -17.68 -8.41
C PRO A 491 23.59 -16.17 -8.59
N GLY A 492 23.77 -15.67 -9.82
CA GLY A 492 23.82 -14.24 -10.11
C GLY A 492 22.51 -13.53 -9.80
N GLN A 493 21.38 -14.13 -10.15
CA GLN A 493 20.05 -13.59 -9.81
C GLN A 493 19.85 -13.56 -8.30
N LEU A 494 20.22 -14.63 -7.59
CA LEU A 494 20.16 -14.67 -6.11
C LEU A 494 21.06 -13.61 -5.49
N ALA A 495 22.29 -13.47 -5.98
CA ALA A 495 23.25 -12.48 -5.51
C ALA A 495 22.70 -11.05 -5.64
N SER A 496 22.11 -10.72 -6.79
CA SER A 496 21.43 -9.44 -6.99
C SER A 496 20.33 -9.22 -5.95
N ARG A 497 19.45 -10.21 -5.72
CA ARG A 497 18.35 -10.08 -4.74
C ARG A 497 18.84 -9.87 -3.31
N PHE A 498 19.84 -10.64 -2.88
CA PHE A 498 20.40 -10.54 -1.53
C PHE A 498 21.16 -9.23 -1.29
N ALA A 499 21.81 -8.67 -2.33
CA ALA A 499 22.57 -7.43 -2.25
C ALA A 499 21.77 -6.15 -2.55
N GLY A 500 20.42 -6.22 -2.53
CA GLY A 500 19.56 -5.04 -2.67
C GLY A 500 19.17 -4.66 -4.10
N SER A 501 19.32 -5.59 -5.05
CA SER A 501 18.85 -5.48 -6.44
C SER A 501 19.40 -4.27 -7.21
N SER A 502 20.74 -4.12 -7.23
CA SER A 502 21.40 -3.03 -7.97
C SER A 502 21.13 -3.03 -9.47
N ASP A 503 20.77 -4.18 -10.04
CA ASP A 503 20.33 -4.29 -11.44
C ASP A 503 18.96 -3.63 -11.71
N LEU A 504 18.18 -3.33 -10.66
CA LEU A 504 16.93 -2.56 -10.75
C LEU A 504 17.07 -1.11 -10.28
N TYR A 505 17.95 -0.86 -9.31
CA TYR A 505 17.96 0.41 -8.55
C TYR A 505 19.34 1.09 -8.51
N GLY A 506 20.36 0.51 -9.15
CA GLY A 506 21.75 0.99 -9.08
C GLY A 506 22.14 1.99 -10.16
N ASP A 507 21.32 2.17 -11.19
CA ASP A 507 21.65 2.93 -12.39
C ASP A 507 21.12 4.38 -12.38
N ASP A 508 20.19 4.72 -11.47
CA ASP A 508 19.51 6.03 -11.45
C ASP A 508 19.61 6.80 -10.12
N GLY A 509 20.59 6.43 -9.29
CA GLY A 509 20.87 7.11 -8.02
C GLY A 509 20.09 6.57 -6.82
N ARG A 510 19.15 5.63 -7.05
CA ARG A 510 18.55 4.84 -5.97
C ARG A 510 19.60 3.95 -5.28
N LYS A 511 19.16 3.33 -4.21
CA LYS A 511 19.95 2.68 -3.16
C LYS A 511 19.28 1.37 -2.76
N PRO A 512 19.97 0.43 -2.09
CA PRO A 512 19.39 -0.85 -1.70
C PRO A 512 18.03 -0.74 -1.02
N TRP A 513 17.87 0.24 -0.13
CA TRP A 513 16.64 0.46 0.64
C TRP A 513 15.44 0.93 -0.18
N HIS A 514 15.58 1.23 -1.48
CA HIS A 514 14.43 1.45 -2.36
C HIS A 514 13.74 0.14 -2.77
N SER A 515 14.38 -1.01 -2.51
CA SER A 515 13.78 -2.33 -2.69
C SER A 515 13.03 -2.74 -1.44
N VAL A 516 11.69 -2.79 -1.49
CA VAL A 516 10.90 -3.51 -0.49
C VAL A 516 10.90 -4.99 -0.87
N ASN A 517 11.60 -5.79 -0.06
CA ASN A 517 11.77 -7.22 -0.25
C ASN A 517 10.67 -7.96 0.51
N PHE A 518 9.91 -8.79 -0.19
CA PHE A 518 8.83 -9.55 0.42
C PHE A 518 8.71 -10.94 -0.20
N MET A 519 8.35 -11.92 0.63
CA MET A 519 8.01 -13.26 0.17
C MET A 519 6.54 -13.41 -0.15
N THR A 520 5.68 -12.63 0.50
CA THR A 520 4.21 -12.71 0.50
C THR A 520 3.64 -11.31 0.70
N ALA A 521 2.42 -11.10 0.20
CA ALA A 521 1.59 -9.91 0.37
C ALA A 521 0.14 -10.39 0.56
N HIS A 522 -0.80 -9.48 0.74
CA HIS A 522 -2.23 -9.83 0.72
C HIS A 522 -2.63 -10.51 -0.60
N ASP A 523 -2.02 -10.11 -1.72
CA ASP A 523 -2.13 -10.77 -3.02
C ASP A 523 -1.40 -12.12 -3.05
N GLY A 524 -2.16 -13.19 -3.27
CA GLY A 524 -1.64 -14.54 -3.37
C GLY A 524 -1.67 -15.29 -2.04
N PHE A 525 -0.73 -16.23 -1.88
CA PHE A 525 -0.64 -17.05 -0.69
C PHE A 525 -0.02 -16.34 0.51
N THR A 526 -0.45 -16.75 1.70
CA THR A 526 0.28 -16.56 2.97
C THR A 526 1.64 -17.29 2.93
N LEU A 527 2.56 -16.97 3.86
CA LEU A 527 3.87 -17.64 3.89
C LEU A 527 3.74 -19.15 4.12
N LYS A 528 2.78 -19.57 4.96
CA LYS A 528 2.50 -21.00 5.16
C LYS A 528 2.00 -21.64 3.87
N ASP A 529 1.00 -21.04 3.22
CA ASP A 529 0.37 -21.63 2.03
C ASP A 529 1.31 -21.68 0.83
N LEU A 530 2.21 -20.69 0.69
CA LEU A 530 3.27 -20.68 -0.33
C LEU A 530 4.11 -21.96 -0.32
N TYR A 531 4.33 -22.54 0.87
CA TYR A 531 5.07 -23.79 1.05
C TYR A 531 4.19 -24.98 1.40
N SER A 532 2.86 -24.88 1.22
CA SER A 532 1.90 -25.95 1.56
C SER A 532 0.93 -26.27 0.43
N CYS A 533 0.90 -25.45 -0.61
CA CYS A 533 -0.09 -25.49 -1.68
C CYS A 533 0.60 -25.56 -3.04
N ASN A 534 0.23 -26.53 -3.87
CA ASN A 534 0.70 -26.59 -5.26
C ASN A 534 -0.17 -25.73 -6.19
N ASN A 535 -1.46 -25.61 -5.89
CA ASN A 535 -2.44 -24.87 -6.67
C ASN A 535 -3.32 -24.03 -5.75
N LYS A 536 -3.91 -22.95 -6.28
CA LYS A 536 -4.93 -22.18 -5.58
C LYS A 536 -6.20 -23.01 -5.39
N ASN A 537 -6.90 -22.78 -4.29
CA ASN A 537 -8.16 -23.40 -3.94
C ASN A 537 -9.13 -22.31 -3.47
N ASN A 538 -9.59 -21.50 -4.41
CA ASN A 538 -10.44 -20.35 -4.08
C ASN A 538 -11.94 -20.71 -4.13
N ASN A 539 -12.32 -21.90 -4.60
CA ASN A 539 -13.71 -22.38 -4.69
C ASN A 539 -14.20 -23.09 -3.42
N GLN A 540 -13.50 -22.92 -2.30
CA GLN A 540 -13.90 -23.51 -1.03
C GLN A 540 -15.24 -22.94 -0.56
N PRO A 541 -16.04 -23.70 0.21
CA PRO A 541 -17.23 -23.15 0.84
C PRO A 541 -16.86 -22.16 1.96
N TRP A 542 -17.85 -21.37 2.39
CA TRP A 542 -17.73 -20.56 3.59
C TRP A 542 -17.29 -21.43 4.79
N PRO A 543 -16.35 -20.98 5.64
CA PRO A 543 -15.73 -19.65 5.69
C PRO A 543 -14.37 -19.54 4.96
N TRP A 544 -14.02 -20.40 4.00
CA TRP A 544 -12.73 -20.33 3.29
C TRP A 544 -12.82 -19.76 1.88
N GLY A 545 -14.05 -19.54 1.38
CA GLY A 545 -14.37 -18.97 0.09
C GLY A 545 -15.89 -18.96 -0.16
N PRO A 546 -16.35 -18.87 -1.42
CA PRO A 546 -15.52 -18.76 -2.61
C PRO A 546 -14.94 -17.35 -2.79
N SER A 547 -13.80 -17.27 -3.45
CA SER A 547 -13.18 -16.04 -3.94
C SER A 547 -12.82 -16.23 -5.41
N ASP A 548 -13.30 -15.38 -6.30
CA ASP A 548 -12.99 -15.49 -7.73
C ASP A 548 -11.56 -15.01 -8.02
N GLY A 549 -10.98 -15.45 -9.15
CA GLY A 549 -9.70 -14.93 -9.62
C GLY A 549 -8.46 -15.40 -8.83
N GLY A 550 -7.50 -14.49 -8.65
CA GLY A 550 -6.15 -14.75 -8.12
C GLY A 550 -5.15 -15.25 -9.18
N SER A 551 -3.85 -15.10 -8.91
CA SER A 551 -2.79 -15.57 -9.81
C SER A 551 -2.78 -17.10 -9.92
N ASP A 552 -2.58 -17.64 -11.13
CA ASP A 552 -2.30 -19.07 -11.33
C ASP A 552 -0.82 -19.40 -11.13
N ASP A 553 0.07 -18.43 -11.37
CA ASP A 553 1.51 -18.59 -11.11
C ASP A 553 1.88 -18.05 -9.73
N ASN A 554 1.86 -18.96 -8.74
CA ASN A 554 2.17 -18.63 -7.35
C ASN A 554 3.64 -18.91 -7.00
N ASN A 555 4.37 -19.59 -7.88
CA ASN A 555 5.70 -20.14 -7.60
C ASN A 555 5.77 -20.95 -6.28
N SER A 556 4.68 -21.66 -5.95
CA SER A 556 4.52 -22.43 -4.71
C SER A 556 4.87 -23.92 -4.89
N TRP A 557 5.08 -24.61 -3.76
CA TRP A 557 5.26 -26.06 -3.65
C TRP A 557 4.88 -26.52 -2.24
N ASP A 558 4.20 -27.66 -2.10
CA ASP A 558 3.78 -28.21 -0.80
C ASP A 558 4.89 -28.92 -0.01
N GLN A 559 6.12 -28.87 -0.51
CA GLN A 559 7.30 -29.57 0.02
C GLN A 559 7.11 -31.10 0.12
N GLY A 560 6.35 -31.69 -0.81
CA GLY A 560 6.00 -33.11 -0.77
C GLY A 560 5.00 -33.45 0.33
N ASN A 561 4.26 -32.45 0.82
CA ASN A 561 3.31 -32.54 1.92
C ASN A 561 3.91 -33.00 3.26
N ILE A 562 5.19 -32.67 3.50
CA ILE A 562 5.90 -32.99 4.75
C ILE A 562 5.95 -31.76 5.65
N ALA A 563 5.16 -31.74 6.73
CA ALA A 563 4.98 -30.58 7.59
C ALA A 563 6.30 -29.94 8.12
N ALA A 564 7.30 -30.76 8.48
CA ALA A 564 8.59 -30.26 8.94
C ALA A 564 9.36 -29.53 7.82
N ASP A 565 9.26 -30.00 6.58
CA ASP A 565 9.90 -29.36 5.43
C ASP A 565 9.16 -28.10 4.98
N GLN A 566 7.84 -28.04 5.15
CA GLN A 566 7.05 -26.80 4.97
C GLN A 566 7.51 -25.71 5.94
N ARG A 567 7.68 -26.05 7.23
CA ARG A 567 8.19 -25.10 8.24
C ARG A 567 9.64 -24.70 7.97
N LYS A 568 10.49 -25.61 7.52
CA LYS A 568 11.86 -25.29 7.06
C LYS A 568 11.85 -24.30 5.89
N ALA A 569 11.00 -24.53 4.89
CA ALA A 569 10.88 -23.65 3.75
C ALA A 569 10.35 -22.26 4.13
N ALA A 570 9.39 -22.18 5.05
CA ALA A 570 8.92 -20.92 5.62
C ALA A 570 10.04 -20.18 6.37
N ARG A 571 10.85 -20.90 7.16
CA ARG A 571 12.02 -20.32 7.85
C ARG A 571 13.06 -19.77 6.87
N ASN A 572 13.28 -20.48 5.75
CA ASN A 572 14.18 -19.99 4.70
C ASN A 572 13.66 -18.69 4.09
N GLY A 573 12.38 -18.65 3.66
CA GLY A 573 11.79 -17.45 3.08
C GLY A 573 11.87 -16.25 4.03
N MET A 574 11.50 -16.47 5.29
CA MET A 574 11.59 -15.47 6.37
C MET A 574 13.04 -15.01 6.60
N ALA A 575 14.01 -15.92 6.56
CA ALA A 575 15.42 -15.55 6.73
C ALA A 575 15.97 -14.77 5.55
N LEU A 576 15.75 -15.23 4.33
CA LEU A 576 16.28 -14.57 3.14
C LEU A 576 15.77 -13.13 3.06
N GLN A 577 14.48 -12.88 3.31
CA GLN A 577 13.95 -11.50 3.31
C GLN A 577 14.53 -10.63 4.43
N LEU A 578 14.72 -11.16 5.64
CA LEU A 578 15.24 -10.40 6.78
C LEU A 578 16.77 -10.17 6.72
N LEU A 579 17.51 -11.03 6.01
CA LEU A 579 18.97 -10.95 5.89
C LEU A 579 19.43 -10.21 4.63
N SER A 580 18.57 -10.04 3.63
CA SER A 580 18.91 -9.31 2.41
C SER A 580 19.01 -7.80 2.67
N ALA A 581 19.90 -7.13 1.93
CA ALA A 581 19.88 -5.68 1.82
C ALA A 581 18.60 -5.22 1.09
N GLY A 582 18.11 -4.03 1.44
CA GLY A 582 16.74 -3.60 1.13
C GLY A 582 15.89 -3.52 2.41
N VAL A 583 14.59 -3.33 2.28
CA VAL A 583 13.66 -3.20 3.42
C VAL A 583 12.69 -4.37 3.42
N PRO A 584 12.64 -5.21 4.46
CA PRO A 584 11.75 -6.36 4.50
C PRO A 584 10.31 -5.93 4.81
N MET A 585 9.37 -6.57 4.12
CA MET A 585 7.94 -6.54 4.45
C MET A 585 7.45 -7.95 4.77
N ILE A 586 6.68 -8.07 5.85
CA ILE A 586 6.08 -9.32 6.33
C ILE A 586 4.56 -9.14 6.39
N VAL A 587 3.79 -10.12 5.92
CA VAL A 587 2.32 -10.08 6.09
C VAL A 587 1.95 -10.47 7.51
N GLY A 588 1.05 -9.73 8.14
CA GLY A 588 0.53 -10.03 9.46
C GLY A 588 -0.01 -11.46 9.53
N GLY A 589 0.42 -12.20 10.55
CA GLY A 589 0.12 -13.61 10.74
C GLY A 589 1.17 -14.56 10.17
N ASP A 590 2.06 -14.12 9.26
CA ASP A 590 3.17 -14.95 8.78
C ASP A 590 4.15 -15.29 9.90
N GLU A 591 4.33 -14.41 10.89
CA GLU A 591 5.12 -14.69 12.09
C GLU A 591 4.57 -15.86 12.91
N TYR A 592 3.32 -16.24 12.64
CA TYR A 592 2.63 -17.34 13.31
C TYR A 592 2.17 -18.42 12.32
N LEU A 593 2.63 -18.39 11.06
CA LEU A 593 2.26 -19.32 9.99
C LEU A 593 0.74 -19.35 9.73
N ARG A 594 0.09 -18.18 9.62
CA ARG A 594 -1.30 -18.05 9.16
C ARG A 594 -1.48 -18.79 7.83
N SER A 595 -2.61 -19.47 7.68
CA SER A 595 -3.00 -20.19 6.46
C SER A 595 -4.44 -19.84 6.11
N LEU A 596 -4.70 -19.72 4.81
CA LEU A 596 -5.99 -19.54 4.17
C LEU A 596 -6.42 -20.79 3.40
N GLN A 597 -5.84 -21.94 3.74
CA GLN A 597 -6.10 -23.23 3.10
C GLN A 597 -6.01 -23.16 1.57
N CYS A 598 -4.94 -22.52 1.08
CA CYS A 598 -4.70 -22.31 -0.33
C CYS A 598 -5.72 -21.39 -1.04
N ASN A 599 -6.52 -20.59 -0.34
CA ASN A 599 -7.16 -19.43 -0.97
C ASN A 599 -6.10 -18.35 -1.18
N ASN A 600 -5.85 -17.98 -2.44
CA ASN A 600 -4.83 -17.00 -2.82
C ASN A 600 -5.43 -15.64 -3.25
N ASN A 601 -6.73 -15.46 -3.10
CA ASN A 601 -7.41 -14.20 -3.39
C ASN A 601 -8.55 -13.90 -2.39
N PRO A 602 -8.31 -13.93 -1.07
CA PRO A 602 -9.34 -13.76 -0.04
C PRO A 602 -9.90 -12.32 0.08
N TYR A 603 -10.05 -11.58 -1.03
CA TYR A 603 -10.41 -10.16 -1.05
C TYR A 603 -11.82 -9.88 -0.51
N ASN A 604 -12.71 -10.86 -0.63
CA ASN A 604 -14.11 -10.83 -0.23
C ASN A 604 -14.39 -11.64 1.05
N LEU A 605 -13.34 -12.05 1.78
CA LEU A 605 -13.48 -12.98 2.90
C LEU A 605 -13.39 -12.26 4.25
N ASP A 606 -14.46 -11.56 4.67
CA ASP A 606 -14.58 -10.96 6.02
C ASP A 606 -14.99 -12.03 7.05
N ALA A 607 -14.12 -13.02 7.25
CA ALA A 607 -14.40 -14.21 8.05
C ALA A 607 -13.30 -14.52 9.08
N SER A 608 -13.66 -15.30 10.11
CA SER A 608 -12.73 -15.72 11.18
C SER A 608 -11.54 -16.55 10.70
N THR A 609 -11.59 -17.10 9.49
CA THR A 609 -10.49 -17.79 8.81
C THR A 609 -9.46 -16.84 8.23
N ASN A 610 -9.87 -15.62 7.86
CA ASN A 610 -9.00 -14.60 7.30
C ASN A 610 -8.42 -13.68 8.37
N TRP A 611 -9.20 -13.36 9.40
CA TRP A 611 -8.74 -12.55 10.54
C TRP A 611 -7.59 -13.26 11.29
N LEU A 612 -6.66 -12.48 11.85
CA LEU A 612 -5.50 -13.02 12.56
C LEU A 612 -5.92 -13.74 13.84
N SER A 613 -5.30 -14.89 14.08
CA SER A 613 -5.45 -15.67 15.31
C SER A 613 -4.16 -15.66 16.11
N TYR A 614 -4.29 -15.51 17.42
CA TYR A 614 -3.17 -15.48 18.38
C TYR A 614 -3.09 -16.76 19.22
N SER A 615 -3.90 -17.77 18.89
CA SER A 615 -3.86 -19.11 19.48
C SER A 615 -3.22 -20.08 18.50
N GLY A 616 -2.29 -20.92 18.95
CA GLY A 616 -1.70 -21.95 18.09
C GLY A 616 -0.92 -23.01 18.85
N SER A 617 -0.31 -23.91 18.08
CA SER A 617 0.51 -25.00 18.60
C SER A 617 1.90 -24.51 19.03
N GLY A 618 2.68 -25.38 19.68
CA GLY A 618 4.07 -25.09 20.03
C GLY A 618 4.93 -24.65 18.82
N PHE A 619 4.71 -25.24 17.64
CA PHE A 619 5.45 -24.87 16.43
C PHE A 619 5.14 -23.43 15.95
N ASN A 620 3.92 -22.94 16.17
CA ASN A 620 3.59 -21.56 15.83
C ASN A 620 4.35 -20.58 16.75
N GLN A 621 4.44 -20.91 18.05
CA GLN A 621 5.22 -20.13 19.01
C GLN A 621 6.73 -20.17 18.72
N ASP A 622 7.25 -21.33 18.29
CA ASP A 622 8.64 -21.45 17.85
C ASP A 622 8.92 -20.58 16.62
N PHE A 623 8.00 -20.55 15.64
CA PHE A 623 8.14 -19.71 14.45
C PHE A 623 8.01 -18.21 14.77
N TRP A 624 7.16 -17.85 15.72
CA TRP A 624 7.06 -16.49 16.23
C TRP A 624 8.38 -16.05 16.88
N THR A 625 8.95 -16.90 17.72
CA THR A 625 10.24 -16.64 18.38
C THR A 625 11.37 -16.56 17.36
N TYR A 626 11.36 -17.43 16.35
CA TYR A 626 12.29 -17.39 15.22
C TYR A 626 12.21 -16.04 14.49
N THR A 627 11.01 -15.60 14.13
CA THR A 627 10.76 -14.34 13.43
C THR A 627 11.19 -13.14 14.29
N GLN A 628 10.77 -13.10 15.55
CA GLN A 628 11.12 -12.04 16.50
C GLN A 628 12.64 -11.90 16.65
N ARG A 629 13.35 -13.01 16.90
CA ARG A 629 14.80 -12.98 17.09
C ARG A 629 15.55 -12.64 15.81
N LEU A 630 15.04 -13.01 14.65
CA LEU A 630 15.66 -12.67 13.37
C LEU A 630 15.46 -11.20 13.00
N ILE A 631 14.30 -10.61 13.32
CA ILE A 631 14.07 -9.16 13.26
C ILE A 631 15.03 -8.44 14.21
N ALA A 632 15.17 -8.92 15.45
CA ALA A 632 16.10 -8.36 16.42
C ALA A 632 17.55 -8.43 15.93
N PHE A 633 17.97 -9.58 15.36
CA PHE A 633 19.28 -9.74 14.71
C PHE A 633 19.46 -8.70 13.60
N ARG A 634 18.52 -8.63 12.64
CA ARG A 634 18.58 -7.63 11.57
C ARG A 634 18.78 -6.22 12.11
N LYS A 635 18.04 -5.81 13.14
CA LYS A 635 18.10 -4.46 13.74
C LYS A 635 19.42 -4.20 14.48
N ALA A 636 19.99 -5.23 15.11
CA ALA A 636 21.28 -5.14 15.79
C ALA A 636 22.48 -5.05 14.84
N HIS A 637 22.30 -5.42 13.57
CA HIS A 637 23.39 -5.56 12.60
C HIS A 637 23.27 -4.58 11.41
N PRO A 638 23.81 -3.34 11.51
CA PRO A 638 23.83 -2.35 10.42
C PRO A 638 24.41 -2.86 9.10
N ALA A 639 25.30 -3.87 9.17
CA ALA A 639 25.86 -4.53 8.00
C ALA A 639 24.78 -5.10 7.06
N LEU A 640 23.59 -5.46 7.57
CA LEU A 640 22.46 -5.96 6.78
C LEU A 640 21.53 -4.84 6.25
N ARG A 641 21.79 -3.59 6.63
CA ARG A 641 20.94 -2.42 6.34
C ARG A 641 21.78 -1.29 5.74
N PRO A 642 22.55 -1.57 4.67
CA PRO A 642 23.52 -0.62 4.16
C PRO A 642 22.80 0.57 3.51
N LEU A 643 23.40 1.76 3.65
CA LEU A 643 22.87 2.98 3.01
C LEU A 643 23.13 2.98 1.49
N ASN A 644 24.25 2.41 1.06
CA ASN A 644 24.66 2.26 -0.34
C ASN A 644 24.79 0.79 -0.70
N PHE A 645 24.82 0.47 -2.00
CA PHE A 645 25.19 -0.88 -2.43
C PHE A 645 26.56 -1.26 -1.90
N TYR A 646 26.75 -2.53 -1.54
CA TYR A 646 28.02 -3.01 -1.01
C TYR A 646 29.14 -2.85 -2.04
N SER A 647 30.31 -2.45 -1.56
CA SER A 647 31.54 -2.44 -2.35
C SER A 647 32.25 -3.80 -2.28
N SER A 648 33.03 -4.13 -3.31
CA SER A 648 34.11 -5.13 -3.22
C SER A 648 35.44 -4.50 -2.77
N VAL A 649 35.32 -3.35 -2.11
CA VAL A 649 36.30 -2.48 -1.46
C VAL A 649 36.72 -2.93 -0.05
N ASP A 650 37.99 -3.08 0.32
CA ASP A 650 38.39 -2.88 1.74
C ASP A 650 38.65 -1.38 1.95
N ASN A 651 37.86 -0.73 2.79
CA ASN A 651 37.97 0.70 3.10
C ASN A 651 38.55 1.01 4.48
N ASN A 652 38.91 -0.01 5.28
CA ASN A 652 39.40 0.18 6.64
C ASN A 652 40.79 -0.46 6.89
N GLY A 653 41.34 -1.16 5.91
CA GLY A 653 42.67 -1.77 5.93
C GLY A 653 42.77 -3.07 6.72
N ASN A 654 41.65 -3.73 7.03
CA ASN A 654 41.63 -5.00 7.75
C ASN A 654 41.78 -6.23 6.82
N VAL A 655 42.00 -6.01 5.52
CA VAL A 655 42.16 -7.03 4.46
C VAL A 655 40.85 -7.80 4.20
N MET A 656 39.70 -7.18 4.50
CA MET A 656 38.37 -7.71 4.27
C MET A 656 37.55 -6.71 3.45
N GLU A 657 36.99 -7.14 2.32
CA GLU A 657 36.05 -6.28 1.62
C GLU A 657 34.73 -6.15 2.37
N GLN A 658 34.04 -5.01 2.19
CA GLN A 658 32.68 -4.80 2.66
C GLN A 658 31.78 -6.01 2.42
N HIS A 659 31.82 -6.57 1.21
CA HIS A 659 31.03 -7.73 0.85
C HIS A 659 31.79 -8.64 -0.12
N ARG A 660 31.80 -9.95 0.14
CA ARG A 660 32.41 -10.96 -0.75
C ARG A 660 31.53 -12.19 -0.89
N TRP A 661 31.38 -12.67 -2.12
CA TRP A 661 30.66 -13.91 -2.46
C TRP A 661 31.57 -15.14 -2.37
N PHE A 662 30.98 -16.28 -2.05
CA PHE A 662 31.66 -17.56 -1.89
C PHE A 662 30.85 -18.72 -2.51
N LYS A 663 31.56 -19.63 -3.14
CA LYS A 663 31.09 -20.98 -3.48
C LYS A 663 31.14 -21.88 -2.24
N PRO A 664 30.48 -23.04 -2.25
CA PRO A 664 30.61 -24.02 -1.18
C PRO A 664 32.05 -24.49 -0.90
N ASP A 665 32.91 -24.52 -1.91
CA ASP A 665 34.31 -24.92 -1.73
C ASP A 665 35.17 -23.89 -0.96
N GLY A 666 34.62 -22.72 -0.60
CA GLY A 666 35.29 -21.65 0.14
C GLY A 666 35.98 -20.62 -0.75
N TYR A 667 36.00 -20.82 -2.07
CA TYR A 667 36.60 -19.89 -3.02
C TYR A 667 35.58 -18.90 -3.58
N VAL A 668 36.08 -17.79 -4.11
CA VAL A 668 35.26 -16.75 -4.77
C VAL A 668 34.64 -17.31 -6.06
N PRO A 669 33.34 -17.11 -6.32
CA PRO A 669 32.71 -17.50 -7.57
C PRO A 669 33.18 -16.62 -8.74
N ASP A 670 33.35 -17.24 -9.92
CA ASP A 670 33.59 -16.54 -11.17
C ASP A 670 32.29 -16.32 -11.97
N ALA A 671 32.39 -15.68 -13.14
CA ALA A 671 31.24 -15.44 -14.01
C ALA A 671 30.56 -16.74 -14.47
N SER A 672 31.33 -17.81 -14.67
CA SER A 672 30.76 -19.12 -15.03
C SER A 672 29.90 -19.68 -13.90
N TYR A 673 30.31 -19.48 -12.66
CA TYR A 673 29.53 -19.90 -11.50
C TYR A 673 28.21 -19.13 -11.40
N PHE A 674 28.29 -17.80 -11.49
CA PHE A 674 27.12 -16.92 -11.40
C PHE A 674 26.10 -17.11 -12.51
N ASN A 675 26.54 -17.44 -13.73
CA ASN A 675 25.67 -17.59 -14.89
C ASN A 675 25.16 -19.02 -15.10
N ASN A 676 25.72 -20.02 -14.42
CA ASN A 676 25.30 -21.41 -14.55
C ASN A 676 24.14 -21.71 -13.60
N SER A 677 22.95 -21.89 -14.16
CA SER A 677 21.76 -22.26 -13.39
C SER A 677 21.90 -23.61 -12.69
N ASN A 678 22.80 -24.51 -13.08
CA ASN A 678 23.01 -25.76 -12.34
C ASN A 678 23.68 -25.58 -10.96
N ASN A 679 24.30 -24.42 -10.71
CA ASN A 679 24.80 -24.06 -9.39
C ASN A 679 23.63 -23.58 -8.52
N ARG A 680 23.38 -24.27 -7.40
CA ARG A 680 22.22 -24.02 -6.54
C ARG A 680 22.58 -23.56 -5.12
N ALA A 681 23.87 -23.39 -4.84
CA ALA A 681 24.37 -22.99 -3.53
C ALA A 681 25.16 -21.70 -3.67
N ILE A 682 25.04 -20.78 -2.73
CA ILE A 682 25.82 -19.55 -2.70
C ILE A 682 25.94 -19.06 -1.26
N ALA A 683 27.06 -18.43 -0.95
CA ALA A 683 27.25 -17.78 0.34
C ALA A 683 27.87 -16.40 0.18
N PHE A 684 27.74 -15.57 1.20
CA PHE A 684 28.39 -14.27 1.26
C PHE A 684 28.89 -13.95 2.67
N ARG A 685 29.93 -13.13 2.72
CA ARG A 685 30.47 -12.52 3.94
C ARG A 685 30.35 -11.01 3.82
N ILE A 686 29.91 -10.36 4.89
CA ILE A 686 29.93 -8.91 5.05
C ILE A 686 30.94 -8.57 6.14
N ASP A 687 31.86 -7.64 5.87
CA ASP A 687 32.72 -7.05 6.91
C ASP A 687 31.86 -6.12 7.75
N GLY A 688 31.58 -6.51 9.00
CA GLY A 688 30.75 -5.72 9.89
C GLY A 688 31.43 -4.43 10.34
N SER A 689 32.77 -4.41 10.41
CA SER A 689 33.51 -3.24 10.88
C SER A 689 33.42 -2.03 9.94
N GLU A 690 33.11 -2.26 8.66
CA GLU A 690 32.80 -1.20 7.68
C GLU A 690 31.46 -0.48 7.92
N PHE A 691 30.56 -1.09 8.71
CA PHE A 691 29.20 -0.58 8.96
C PHE A 691 28.96 -0.21 10.43
N GLY A 692 30.00 -0.25 11.27
CA GLY A 692 29.85 -0.07 12.72
C GLY A 692 29.04 -1.20 13.38
N ASP A 693 29.13 -2.40 12.82
CA ASP A 693 28.40 -3.58 13.27
C ASP A 693 29.05 -4.20 14.53
N PRO A 694 28.26 -4.73 15.49
CA PRO A 694 28.82 -5.42 16.66
C PRO A 694 29.54 -6.73 16.32
N ALA A 695 29.21 -7.40 15.20
CA ALA A 695 29.95 -8.55 14.73
C ALA A 695 31.11 -8.09 13.83
N SER A 696 32.29 -8.72 13.95
CA SER A 696 33.41 -8.38 13.05
C SER A 696 33.10 -8.73 11.60
N ALA A 697 32.34 -9.80 11.38
CA ALA A 697 31.82 -10.18 10.07
C ALA A 697 30.55 -11.00 10.24
N ILE A 698 29.70 -10.99 9.23
CA ILE A 698 28.51 -11.85 9.11
C ILE A 698 28.71 -12.75 7.91
N TYR A 699 28.41 -14.04 8.04
CA TYR A 699 28.42 -14.99 6.93
C TYR A 699 27.05 -15.64 6.80
N VAL A 700 26.50 -15.63 5.58
CA VAL A 700 25.23 -16.27 5.25
C VAL A 700 25.47 -17.25 4.12
N ALA A 701 25.02 -18.50 4.29
CA ALA A 701 25.02 -19.50 3.23
C ALA A 701 23.59 -19.95 2.93
N TYR A 702 23.25 -19.95 1.66
CA TYR A 702 22.01 -20.50 1.15
C TYR A 702 22.31 -21.74 0.30
N ASN A 703 21.82 -22.89 0.75
CA ASN A 703 21.82 -24.11 -0.02
C ASN A 703 20.46 -24.30 -0.70
N GLY A 704 20.31 -23.84 -1.93
CA GLY A 704 19.13 -24.09 -2.78
C GLY A 704 19.13 -25.46 -3.45
N TRP A 705 20.14 -26.31 -3.24
CA TRP A 705 20.14 -27.69 -3.70
C TRP A 705 19.19 -28.56 -2.86
N SER A 706 18.68 -29.64 -3.44
CA SER A 706 17.80 -30.59 -2.74
C SER A 706 18.54 -31.47 -1.73
N GLY A 707 19.83 -31.71 -1.94
CA GLY A 707 20.70 -32.47 -1.05
C GLY A 707 21.54 -31.59 -0.12
N SER A 708 22.21 -32.22 0.84
CA SER A 708 23.18 -31.55 1.70
C SER A 708 24.38 -31.04 0.89
N VAL A 709 24.88 -29.86 1.27
CA VAL A 709 26.08 -29.23 0.69
C VAL A 709 27.00 -28.80 1.81
N THR A 710 28.28 -29.17 1.73
CA THR A 710 29.32 -28.73 2.66
C THR A 710 29.90 -27.41 2.18
N PHE A 711 29.90 -26.41 3.07
CA PHE A 711 30.54 -25.11 2.88
C PHE A 711 31.84 -25.06 3.68
N ASN A 712 32.96 -24.77 3.02
CA ASN A 712 34.21 -24.43 3.69
C ASN A 712 34.16 -22.95 4.10
N LEU A 713 34.19 -22.69 5.39
CA LEU A 713 34.00 -21.33 5.90
C LEU A 713 35.18 -20.42 5.51
N PRO A 714 34.92 -19.19 5.03
CA PRO A 714 35.99 -18.27 4.69
C PRO A 714 36.66 -17.69 5.94
N TRP A 715 37.75 -16.95 5.75
CA TRP A 715 38.45 -16.30 6.85
C TRP A 715 37.52 -15.31 7.61
N PRO A 716 37.33 -15.43 8.93
CA PRO A 716 36.43 -14.58 9.72
C PRO A 716 37.02 -13.22 10.12
N GLY A 717 38.27 -12.94 9.77
CA GLY A 717 39.04 -11.81 10.29
C GLY A 717 40.14 -12.23 11.27
N ASN A 718 41.08 -11.33 11.54
CA ASN A 718 42.28 -11.64 12.32
C ASN A 718 41.92 -12.01 13.78
N GLY A 719 42.36 -13.20 14.21
CA GLY A 719 42.08 -13.72 15.56
C GLY A 719 40.61 -14.11 15.81
N LYS A 720 39.76 -14.11 14.77
CA LYS A 720 38.32 -14.38 14.89
C LYS A 720 37.94 -15.83 14.63
N ARG A 721 36.75 -16.20 15.07
CA ARG A 721 36.11 -17.50 14.82
C ARG A 721 34.64 -17.32 14.48
N TRP A 722 34.09 -18.26 13.71
CA TRP A 722 32.67 -18.29 13.35
C TRP A 722 31.82 -18.92 14.46
N TYR A 723 30.73 -18.25 14.78
CA TYR A 723 29.71 -18.71 15.71
C TYR A 723 28.35 -18.72 15.02
N ARG A 724 27.59 -19.80 15.18
CA ARG A 724 26.29 -19.97 14.56
C ARG A 724 25.20 -19.22 15.32
N VAL A 725 24.50 -18.37 14.58
CA VAL A 725 23.32 -17.65 15.03
C VAL A 725 22.08 -18.48 14.79
N THR A 726 21.93 -19.05 13.59
CA THR A 726 20.80 -19.91 13.24
C THR A 726 21.16 -20.83 12.08
N ASP A 727 20.45 -21.96 12.01
CA ASP A 727 20.41 -22.88 10.88
C ASP A 727 18.95 -23.28 10.67
N SER A 728 18.40 -23.06 9.48
CA SER A 728 16.97 -23.27 9.22
C SER A 728 16.57 -24.75 9.17
N CYS A 729 17.54 -25.66 9.06
CA CYS A 729 17.34 -27.09 8.91
C CYS A 729 16.50 -27.71 10.04
N SER A 730 15.78 -28.79 9.71
CA SER A 730 14.79 -29.39 10.61
C SER A 730 15.36 -29.90 11.93
N TRP A 731 16.64 -30.29 11.97
CA TRP A 731 17.30 -30.73 13.21
C TRP A 731 17.45 -29.59 14.25
N ALA A 732 17.40 -28.33 13.80
CA ALA A 732 17.55 -27.13 14.63
C ALA A 732 16.20 -26.50 15.03
N GLU A 733 15.07 -27.02 14.53
CA GLU A 733 13.74 -26.48 14.82
C GLU A 733 13.44 -26.50 16.32
N GLY A 734 13.04 -25.36 16.86
CA GLY A 734 12.63 -25.22 18.25
C GLY A 734 12.72 -23.78 18.76
N PRO A 735 12.43 -23.54 20.04
CA PRO A 735 12.29 -22.20 20.62
C PRO A 735 13.59 -21.38 20.65
N ASN A 736 14.74 -22.04 20.47
CA ASN A 736 16.07 -21.43 20.51
C ASN A 736 16.84 -21.60 19.19
N GLN A 737 16.13 -21.79 18.08
CA GLN A 737 16.74 -21.96 16.76
C GLN A 737 17.58 -20.75 16.35
N VAL A 738 17.06 -19.53 16.59
CA VAL A 738 17.85 -18.30 16.53
C VAL A 738 18.42 -18.05 17.92
N ARG A 739 19.74 -18.03 18.03
CA ARG A 739 20.46 -17.77 19.27
C ARG A 739 20.27 -16.32 19.73
N THR A 740 20.19 -16.12 21.03
CA THR A 740 20.24 -14.78 21.62
C THR A 740 21.66 -14.23 21.55
N PRO A 741 21.84 -12.89 21.52
CA PRO A 741 23.18 -12.30 21.52
C PRO A 741 24.03 -12.83 22.68
N GLY A 742 25.22 -13.36 22.36
CA GLY A 742 26.14 -13.96 23.34
C GLY A 742 25.96 -15.47 23.57
N SER A 743 24.92 -16.11 23.01
CA SER A 743 24.68 -17.55 23.09
C SER A 743 24.85 -18.29 21.76
N GLU A 744 25.58 -17.70 20.81
CA GLU A 744 25.88 -18.26 19.50
C GLU A 744 26.80 -19.48 19.64
N ASP A 745 26.55 -20.54 18.87
CA ASP A 745 27.29 -21.80 19.02
C ASP A 745 28.65 -21.70 18.33
N PHE A 746 29.76 -21.99 19.01
CA PHE A 746 31.09 -22.05 18.37
C PHE A 746 31.11 -23.10 17.24
N ILE A 747 31.57 -22.68 16.05
CA ILE A 747 31.72 -23.58 14.90
C ILE A 747 33.18 -23.86 14.59
N GLY A 748 33.98 -22.83 14.30
CA GLY A 748 35.35 -23.03 13.82
C GLY A 748 35.96 -21.77 13.22
N GLY A 749 37.07 -21.93 12.50
CA GLY A 749 37.77 -20.86 11.80
C GLY A 749 37.65 -20.97 10.28
N GLU A 750 38.60 -20.37 9.59
CA GLU A 750 38.78 -20.54 8.15
C GLU A 750 38.95 -22.03 7.78
N TRP A 751 38.39 -22.43 6.64
CA TRP A 751 38.38 -23.79 6.10
C TRP A 751 37.63 -24.84 6.93
N TYR A 752 36.98 -24.45 8.04
CA TYR A 752 36.13 -25.38 8.77
C TYR A 752 34.96 -25.82 7.87
N PRO A 753 34.71 -27.13 7.70
CA PRO A 753 33.60 -27.60 6.88
C PRO A 753 32.29 -27.58 7.68
N TYR A 754 31.27 -26.91 7.15
CA TYR A 754 29.92 -26.92 7.72
C TYR A 754 28.91 -27.45 6.70
N SER A 755 28.19 -28.51 7.07
CA SER A 755 27.17 -29.13 6.21
C SER A 755 25.82 -28.44 6.40
N VAL A 756 25.31 -27.81 5.34
CA VAL A 756 23.96 -27.23 5.30
C VAL A 756 23.02 -28.21 4.62
N CYS A 757 21.90 -28.55 5.24
CA CYS A 757 20.92 -29.45 4.63
C CYS A 757 20.35 -28.89 3.33
N GLY A 758 19.72 -29.75 2.52
CA GLY A 758 19.06 -29.32 1.29
C GLY A 758 17.96 -28.31 1.56
N ARG A 759 17.93 -27.23 0.76
CA ARG A 759 17.05 -26.07 0.96
C ARG A 759 17.19 -25.55 2.38
N GLY A 760 18.39 -25.11 2.73
CA GLY A 760 18.75 -24.62 4.07
C GLY A 760 19.43 -23.25 4.02
N VAL A 761 19.32 -22.49 5.10
CA VAL A 761 19.97 -21.20 5.31
C VAL A 761 20.75 -21.26 6.61
N LEU A 762 22.03 -20.90 6.55
CA LEU A 762 22.94 -20.79 7.69
C LEU A 762 23.33 -19.34 7.90
N VAL A 763 23.35 -18.89 9.15
CA VAL A 763 23.85 -17.57 9.54
C VAL A 763 24.90 -17.70 10.63
N LEU A 764 26.06 -17.10 10.39
CA LEU A 764 27.18 -17.05 11.32
C LEU A 764 27.60 -15.60 11.58
N VAL A 765 28.17 -15.35 12.75
CA VAL A 765 28.88 -14.11 13.11
C VAL A 765 30.30 -14.43 13.51
N ALA A 766 31.23 -13.54 13.20
CA ALA A 766 32.61 -13.61 13.62
C ALA A 766 32.81 -12.85 14.95
N LYS A 767 33.44 -13.51 15.93
CA LYS A 767 33.74 -12.95 17.26
C LYS A 767 35.21 -13.05 17.61
#